data_AF-A0A2T0MDR2-F1
#
_entry.id   AF-A0A2T0MDR2-F1
#
_cell.length_a   1.000
_cell.length_b   1.000
_cell.length_c   1.000
_cell.angle_alpha   90.00
_cell.angle_beta   90.00
_cell.angle_gamma   90.00
#
_symmetry.space_group_name_H-M   'P 1'
#
loop_
_entity.id
_entity.type
_entity.pdbx_description
1 polymer ?
#
loop_
_entity_poly.entity_id
_entity_poly.type
_entity_poly.pdbx_seq_one_letter_code
_entity_poly.pdbx_strand_id
1 'polypeptide(L)'
;MYAAMWGSDAVERSGPPQAPEKDKGKGKPPWRSEGLPGTPGGRPKINWWRFVVTLLVVYAGFFIVSSFVDSGSVETISYTEFTHQVNAKNVKDIYAEGLSVEGDLRSAVKNPDGGASYTRFATEIPAFANTDQLDQQLSTGQVVITSKPITRGFFSNLLLSLLPVLLLAGLWIWIMRRGASMMGGGLGGLGKSKAAKPVEAGQVRVTFEDVAGIDEVENELVEIVDYLKDPGKYRRLGAKLPKGVLLAGPPGTGKTLLARAVAGEAKVPYFSASASEFIEMIVGVGASRVRDLFEEARKVAPSIVFIDEIDAIGRARGGAGGIGGHDEREQTLNQILTEMDGFSGAEGVIVIGATNRPEILDPALLRPGRFDRTVQVGLPDAAGRTAILAVHTRGVPMDDKVSLDQLAKTTPGMTGADLANLVNEAALLAAKRGKEKVTMADFADALEKLQLGAARSIVMPEEERTRTAFHEAGHALLGMLQPGADPVRKISIIPRGRALGVTLSTPDTDRYAYDEQYLRGRITGALGGMAAEQVVFGVITTGAENDLEQVTMIARGMVGRWGMSEKVGPLTILPNDGQQPQASPATLATVDEEARRIVDECYERALQVLGDNRDKLDAIVAALLEHETLDEAGAYAAAGLATQAGSSGSVDRRPAAVEARPTAFTQAHPAAPIDGVPATTLESEPVASVGSAAAEPESPSGASGPAEPEPSSGLSEPSSEPSSGPSSEPSSGLSEPSDSGPSAEAGHRPSTGPQPQHQR
;
A
#
# COMPACT_ATOMS: atom_id res chain seq x y z
N MET A 1 -21.00 43.10 -57.26
CA MET A 1 -20.24 43.39 -56.02
C MET A 1 -20.04 42.05 -55.32
N TYR A 2 -18.86 41.44 -55.39
CA TYR A 2 -17.73 41.66 -54.44
C TYR A 2 -18.20 41.46 -52.99
N ALA A 3 -17.91 40.30 -52.37
CA ALA A 3 -16.68 39.98 -51.61
C ALA A 3 -16.80 40.42 -50.13
N ALA A 4 -16.32 39.73 -49.10
CA ALA A 4 -15.71 38.39 -48.96
C ALA A 4 -15.83 37.97 -47.46
N MET A 5 -15.06 36.96 -47.03
CA MET A 5 -14.96 36.42 -45.65
C MET A 5 -16.18 35.66 -45.12
N TRP A 6 -16.06 34.33 -45.07
CA TRP A 6 -15.98 33.57 -43.81
C TRP A 6 -15.35 32.21 -44.17
N GLY A 7 -14.18 31.92 -43.58
CA GLY A 7 -13.45 30.68 -43.85
C GLY A 7 -14.08 29.49 -43.13
N SER A 8 -14.11 28.35 -43.79
CA SER A 8 -14.38 27.06 -43.17
C SER A 8 -13.26 26.69 -42.19
N ASP A 9 -13.63 26.11 -41.05
CA ASP A 9 -13.21 24.74 -40.75
C ASP A 9 -14.15 24.08 -39.73
N ALA A 10 -14.35 22.78 -39.88
CA ALA A 10 -15.37 22.03 -39.16
C ALA A 10 -14.87 21.53 -37.80
N VAL A 11 -15.70 21.68 -36.77
CA VAL A 11 -15.43 21.16 -35.43
C VAL A 11 -15.46 19.63 -35.44
N GLU A 12 -14.29 19.01 -35.35
CA GLU A 12 -14.12 17.57 -35.23
C GLU A 12 -14.61 17.11 -33.86
N ARG A 13 -15.74 16.38 -33.82
CA ARG A 13 -16.33 15.87 -32.58
C ARG A 13 -15.54 14.65 -32.08
N SER A 14 -14.76 14.85 -31.02
CA SER A 14 -14.10 13.76 -30.29
C SER A 14 -15.11 12.69 -29.83
N GLY A 15 -14.89 11.43 -30.22
CA GLY A 15 -15.67 10.30 -29.74
C GLY A 15 -15.48 10.01 -28.24
N PRO A 16 -16.32 9.15 -27.64
CA PRO A 16 -16.24 8.84 -26.21
C PRO A 16 -14.90 8.15 -25.86
N PRO A 17 -14.36 8.38 -24.66
CA PRO A 17 -13.09 7.79 -24.24
C PRO A 17 -13.17 6.27 -24.22
N GLN A 18 -12.22 5.61 -24.88
CA GLN A 18 -12.14 4.15 -24.87
C GLN A 18 -11.78 3.65 -23.46
N ALA A 19 -12.61 2.74 -22.92
CA ALA A 19 -12.33 2.09 -21.65
C ALA A 19 -11.05 1.23 -21.77
N PRO A 20 -10.20 1.16 -20.72
CA PRO A 20 -8.95 0.39 -20.77
C PRO A 20 -9.24 -1.11 -20.93
N GLU A 21 -8.60 -1.70 -21.93
CA GLU A 21 -8.72 -3.11 -22.29
C GLU A 21 -8.27 -4.01 -21.11
N LYS A 22 -9.20 -4.84 -20.59
CA LYS A 22 -8.90 -5.78 -19.50
C LYS A 22 -8.02 -6.92 -20.01
N ASP A 23 -6.71 -6.76 -19.86
CA ASP A 23 -5.66 -7.74 -20.10
C ASP A 23 -5.82 -8.97 -19.16
N LYS A 24 -6.66 -9.92 -19.57
CA LYS A 24 -6.94 -11.14 -18.81
C LYS A 24 -5.84 -12.18 -19.06
N GLY A 25 -4.96 -12.38 -18.07
CA GLY A 25 -4.25 -13.66 -17.92
C GLY A 25 -2.81 -13.63 -17.42
N LYS A 26 -2.17 -12.48 -17.24
CA LYS A 26 -0.82 -12.39 -16.66
C LYS A 26 -0.70 -11.22 -15.69
N GLY A 27 -0.30 -11.51 -14.45
CA GLY A 27 -0.13 -10.49 -13.42
C GLY A 27 0.90 -9.44 -13.84
N LYS A 28 0.53 -8.16 -13.66
CA LYS A 28 1.48 -7.04 -13.72
C LYS A 28 2.49 -7.22 -12.56
N PRO A 29 3.78 -6.92 -12.74
CA PRO A 29 4.71 -6.90 -11.60
C PRO A 29 4.22 -5.91 -10.53
N PRO A 30 4.35 -6.23 -9.22
CA PRO A 30 3.98 -5.37 -8.09
C PRO A 30 4.99 -4.22 -7.86
N TRP A 31 5.60 -3.74 -8.94
CA TRP A 31 6.50 -2.60 -8.92
C TRP A 31 6.38 -1.81 -10.22
N ARG A 32 6.65 -0.50 -10.11
CA ARG A 32 6.79 0.43 -11.21
C ARG A 32 8.28 0.69 -11.42
N SER A 33 8.70 0.95 -12.65
CA SER A 33 10.09 1.30 -12.98
C SER A 33 10.12 2.57 -13.83
N GLU A 34 10.91 3.57 -13.46
CA GLU A 34 11.10 4.83 -14.20
C GLU A 34 12.57 4.94 -14.65
N GLY A 35 12.84 5.66 -15.74
CA GLY A 35 14.22 5.93 -16.19
C GLY A 35 14.98 4.75 -16.83
N LEU A 36 14.32 3.65 -17.18
CA LEU A 36 14.97 2.51 -17.84
C LEU A 36 15.49 2.88 -19.25
N PRO A 37 16.70 2.45 -19.66
CA PRO A 37 17.18 2.63 -21.02
C PRO A 37 16.27 1.88 -22.01
N GLY A 38 15.77 2.61 -23.01
CA GLY A 38 14.78 2.10 -23.96
C GLY A 38 15.26 0.84 -24.69
N THR A 39 14.71 -0.32 -24.32
CA THR A 39 15.08 -1.59 -24.93
C THR A 39 14.46 -1.67 -26.33
N PRO A 40 15.24 -1.94 -27.40
CA PRO A 40 14.68 -2.18 -28.74
C PRO A 40 14.03 -3.58 -28.79
N GLY A 41 12.92 -3.72 -28.08
CA GLY A 41 12.23 -4.98 -27.75
C GLY A 41 10.84 -5.10 -28.38
N GLY A 42 10.64 -4.55 -29.57
CA GLY A 42 9.42 -4.75 -30.34
C GLY A 42 9.20 -6.23 -30.63
N ARG A 43 8.27 -6.89 -29.91
CA ARG A 43 7.90 -8.28 -30.17
C ARG A 43 7.52 -8.43 -31.66
N PRO A 44 8.13 -9.35 -32.43
CA PRO A 44 7.69 -9.58 -33.79
C PRO A 44 6.25 -10.08 -33.75
N LYS A 45 5.31 -9.27 -34.25
CA LYS A 45 3.89 -9.63 -34.31
C LYS A 45 3.76 -10.85 -35.23
N ILE A 46 3.49 -12.02 -34.65
CA ILE A 46 3.19 -13.23 -35.41
C ILE A 46 1.94 -12.93 -36.23
N ASN A 47 2.09 -12.87 -37.55
CA ASN A 47 1.02 -12.46 -38.44
C ASN A 47 0.03 -13.63 -38.58
N TRP A 48 -0.93 -13.72 -37.65
CA TRP A 48 -1.86 -14.86 -37.48
C TRP A 48 -2.57 -15.24 -38.79
N TRP A 49 -2.87 -14.26 -39.62
CA TRP A 49 -3.39 -14.46 -40.97
C TRP A 49 -2.50 -15.37 -41.85
N ARG A 50 -1.18 -15.16 -41.87
CA ARG A 50 -0.25 -16.01 -42.63
C ARG A 50 -0.20 -17.44 -42.08
N PHE A 51 -0.36 -17.62 -40.77
CA PHE A 51 -0.41 -18.95 -40.16
C PHE A 51 -1.68 -19.71 -40.59
N VAL A 52 -2.85 -19.08 -40.50
CA VAL A 52 -4.14 -19.69 -40.92
C VAL A 52 -4.14 -20.02 -42.41
N VAL A 53 -3.66 -19.11 -43.28
CA VAL A 53 -3.57 -19.36 -44.73
C VAL A 53 -2.65 -20.54 -45.05
N THR A 54 -1.49 -20.65 -44.39
CA THR A 54 -0.57 -21.77 -44.62
C THR A 54 -1.20 -23.11 -44.24
N LEU A 55 -1.94 -23.16 -43.13
CA LEU A 55 -2.61 -24.37 -42.67
C LEU A 55 -3.74 -24.82 -43.62
N LEU A 56 -4.52 -23.87 -44.16
CA LEU A 56 -5.54 -24.14 -45.18
C LEU A 56 -4.95 -24.71 -46.48
N VAL A 57 -3.80 -24.19 -46.95
CA VAL A 57 -3.14 -24.69 -48.16
C VAL A 57 -2.64 -26.13 -47.99
N VAL A 58 -2.07 -26.46 -46.83
CA VAL A 58 -1.64 -27.85 -46.53
C VAL A 58 -2.84 -28.80 -46.45
N TYR A 59 -3.95 -28.37 -45.83
CA TYR A 59 -5.18 -29.16 -45.76
C TYR A 59 -5.80 -29.41 -47.16
N ALA A 60 -5.89 -28.37 -48.00
CA ALA A 60 -6.39 -28.50 -49.36
C ALA A 60 -5.51 -29.44 -50.22
N GLY A 61 -4.18 -29.33 -50.10
CA GLY A 61 -3.25 -30.23 -50.78
C GLY A 61 -3.42 -31.70 -50.38
N PHE A 62 -3.63 -31.98 -49.08
CA PHE A 62 -3.93 -33.32 -48.61
C PHE A 62 -5.27 -33.86 -49.16
N PHE A 63 -6.33 -33.04 -49.12
CA PHE A 63 -7.65 -33.43 -49.60
C PHE A 63 -7.61 -33.82 -51.10
N ILE A 64 -6.93 -33.02 -51.93
CA ILE A 64 -6.74 -33.30 -53.35
C ILE A 64 -6.01 -34.64 -53.55
N VAL A 65 -4.88 -34.86 -52.87
CA VAL A 65 -4.13 -36.13 -52.99
C VAL A 65 -4.97 -37.34 -52.56
N SER A 66 -5.76 -37.22 -51.49
CA SER A 66 -6.62 -38.32 -51.03
C SER A 66 -7.70 -38.71 -52.05
N SER A 67 -8.24 -37.73 -52.79
CA SER A 67 -9.31 -37.97 -53.78
C SER A 67 -8.89 -38.79 -55.00
N PHE A 68 -7.58 -38.88 -55.30
CA PHE A 68 -7.05 -39.66 -56.43
C PHE A 68 -6.71 -41.12 -56.10
N VAL A 69 -6.84 -41.56 -54.84
CA VAL A 69 -6.35 -42.88 -54.37
C VAL A 69 -7.48 -43.91 -54.16
N ASP A 70 -8.74 -43.53 -54.35
CA ASP A 70 -9.91 -44.40 -54.10
C ASP A 70 -10.76 -44.70 -55.34
N SER A 71 -10.13 -44.75 -56.52
CA SER A 71 -10.79 -45.06 -57.80
C SER A 71 -10.87 -46.57 -58.05
N GLY A 72 -11.71 -47.26 -57.29
CA GLY A 72 -12.01 -48.70 -57.44
C GLY A 72 -13.51 -48.98 -57.37
N SER A 73 -14.31 -48.33 -58.21
CA SER A 73 -15.77 -48.43 -58.19
C SER A 73 -16.26 -49.85 -58.46
N VAL A 74 -16.90 -50.47 -57.47
CA VAL A 74 -17.69 -51.69 -57.62
C VAL A 74 -19.08 -51.29 -58.11
N GLU A 75 -19.55 -51.89 -59.20
CA GLU A 75 -20.88 -51.60 -59.76
C GLU A 75 -21.96 -52.36 -58.97
N THR A 76 -22.98 -51.67 -58.48
CA THR A 76 -24.13 -52.31 -57.81
C THR A 76 -25.11 -52.87 -58.85
N ILE A 77 -25.38 -54.17 -58.80
CA ILE A 77 -26.31 -54.87 -59.71
C ILE A 77 -27.54 -55.38 -58.96
N SER A 78 -28.63 -55.62 -59.69
CA SER A 78 -29.85 -56.19 -59.12
C SER A 78 -29.70 -57.71 -58.89
N TYR A 79 -30.35 -58.22 -57.83
CA TYR A 79 -30.33 -59.66 -57.48
C TYR A 79 -30.82 -60.57 -58.61
N THR A 80 -31.76 -60.09 -59.44
CA THR A 80 -32.25 -60.79 -60.63
C THR A 80 -31.14 -60.96 -61.66
N GLU A 81 -30.35 -59.91 -61.93
CA GLU A 81 -29.22 -59.99 -62.86
C GLU A 81 -28.08 -60.85 -62.30
N PHE A 82 -27.78 -60.75 -61.00
CA PHE A 82 -26.86 -61.68 -60.34
C PHE A 82 -27.28 -63.15 -60.54
N THR A 83 -28.56 -63.47 -60.26
CA THR A 83 -29.10 -64.82 -60.44
C THR A 83 -29.06 -65.27 -61.90
N HIS A 84 -29.26 -64.37 -62.85
CA HIS A 84 -29.10 -64.63 -64.28
C HIS A 84 -27.64 -64.97 -64.65
N GLN A 85 -26.66 -64.21 -64.15
CA GLN A 85 -25.23 -64.47 -64.38
C GLN A 85 -24.74 -65.77 -63.71
N VAL A 86 -25.30 -66.14 -62.55
CA VAL A 86 -25.05 -67.44 -61.90
C VAL A 86 -25.54 -68.58 -62.79
N ASN A 87 -26.80 -68.51 -63.26
CA ASN A 87 -27.37 -69.54 -64.14
C ASN A 87 -26.65 -69.63 -65.50
N ALA A 88 -26.13 -68.52 -66.03
CA ALA A 88 -25.28 -68.47 -67.22
C ALA A 88 -23.84 -69.01 -66.99
N LYS A 89 -23.48 -69.42 -65.77
CA LYS A 89 -22.13 -69.85 -65.35
C LYS A 89 -21.03 -68.80 -65.60
N ASN A 90 -21.40 -67.52 -65.68
CA ASN A 90 -20.46 -66.42 -65.90
C ASN A 90 -19.85 -65.91 -64.59
N VAL A 91 -20.38 -66.26 -63.42
CA VAL A 91 -19.76 -65.92 -62.13
C VAL A 91 -18.49 -66.76 -61.91
N LYS A 92 -17.41 -66.13 -61.45
CA LYS A 92 -16.12 -66.79 -61.17
C LYS A 92 -16.01 -67.13 -59.69
N ASP A 93 -15.96 -66.09 -58.86
CA ASP A 93 -15.80 -66.14 -57.41
C ASP A 93 -16.83 -65.22 -56.76
N ILE A 94 -17.37 -65.62 -55.60
CA ILE A 94 -18.26 -64.77 -54.79
C ILE A 94 -17.76 -64.64 -53.35
N TYR A 95 -18.00 -63.46 -52.80
CA TYR A 95 -17.70 -63.04 -51.44
C TYR A 95 -19.00 -62.62 -50.78
N ALA A 96 -19.48 -63.41 -49.83
CA ALA A 96 -20.73 -63.13 -49.12
C ALA A 96 -20.45 -62.69 -47.66
N GLU A 97 -21.05 -61.57 -47.26
CA GLU A 97 -21.07 -61.09 -45.87
C GLU A 97 -22.51 -60.68 -45.51
N GLY A 98 -23.17 -61.50 -44.69
CA GLY A 98 -24.58 -61.33 -44.35
C GLY A 98 -25.48 -61.50 -45.58
N LEU A 99 -26.17 -60.42 -45.97
CA LEU A 99 -27.01 -60.36 -47.18
C LEU A 99 -26.27 -59.73 -48.38
N SER A 100 -25.09 -59.12 -48.19
CA SER A 100 -24.32 -58.55 -49.28
C SER A 100 -23.45 -59.60 -49.96
N VAL A 101 -23.45 -59.60 -51.29
CA VAL A 101 -22.60 -60.46 -52.12
C VAL A 101 -21.84 -59.59 -53.11
N GLU A 102 -20.52 -59.59 -52.99
CA GLU A 102 -19.62 -59.06 -54.01
C GLU A 102 -19.03 -60.21 -54.82
N GLY A 103 -18.64 -59.97 -56.07
CA GLY A 103 -18.05 -61.02 -56.89
C GLY A 103 -17.42 -60.53 -58.18
N ASP A 104 -16.62 -61.42 -58.78
CA ASP A 104 -15.99 -61.21 -60.09
C ASP A 104 -16.64 -62.14 -61.14
N LEU A 105 -16.95 -61.61 -62.31
CA LEU A 105 -17.41 -62.35 -63.49
C LEU A 105 -16.21 -62.87 -64.31
N ARG A 106 -16.42 -63.98 -65.02
CA ARG A 106 -15.45 -64.58 -65.96
C ARG A 106 -15.32 -63.77 -67.24
N SER A 107 -16.40 -63.12 -67.67
CA SER A 107 -16.45 -62.19 -68.80
C SER A 107 -17.27 -60.96 -68.43
N ALA A 108 -16.82 -59.78 -68.87
CA ALA A 108 -17.51 -58.52 -68.61
C ALA A 108 -18.89 -58.48 -69.27
N VAL A 109 -19.90 -58.02 -68.53
CA VAL A 109 -21.27 -57.85 -69.06
C VAL A 109 -21.70 -56.40 -68.83
N LYS A 110 -22.53 -55.87 -69.72
CA LYS A 110 -23.13 -54.55 -69.57
C LYS A 110 -24.36 -54.64 -68.66
N ASN A 111 -24.43 -53.79 -67.64
CA ASN A 111 -25.55 -53.77 -66.70
C ASN A 111 -26.88 -53.44 -67.44
N PRO A 112 -27.88 -54.35 -67.45
CA PRO A 112 -29.16 -54.11 -68.12
C PRO A 112 -29.96 -52.96 -67.48
N ASP A 113 -29.72 -52.66 -66.20
CA ASP A 113 -30.37 -51.57 -65.47
C ASP A 113 -29.76 -50.17 -65.79
N GLY A 114 -28.83 -50.08 -66.76
CA GLY A 114 -28.38 -48.81 -67.35
C GLY A 114 -26.92 -48.41 -67.07
N GLY A 115 -26.08 -49.34 -66.61
CA GLY A 115 -24.69 -49.07 -66.23
C GLY A 115 -23.63 -49.35 -67.31
N ALA A 116 -22.36 -49.23 -66.91
CA ALA A 116 -21.20 -49.59 -67.73
C ALA A 116 -21.04 -51.12 -67.85
N SER A 117 -20.06 -51.56 -68.65
CA SER A 117 -19.63 -52.97 -68.61
C SER A 117 -18.81 -53.23 -67.35
N TYR A 118 -19.29 -54.14 -66.50
CA TYR A 118 -18.68 -54.47 -65.22
C TYR A 118 -18.09 -55.89 -65.27
N THR A 119 -16.95 -56.06 -64.61
CA THR A 119 -16.38 -57.37 -64.27
C THR A 119 -16.53 -57.68 -62.78
N ARG A 120 -16.62 -56.65 -61.93
CA ARG A 120 -16.85 -56.76 -60.50
C ARG A 120 -18.19 -56.16 -60.14
N PHE A 121 -18.96 -56.87 -59.32
CA PHE A 121 -20.29 -56.46 -58.90
C PHE A 121 -20.47 -56.52 -57.38
N ALA A 122 -21.43 -55.76 -56.88
CA ALA A 122 -22.05 -55.92 -55.57
C ALA A 122 -23.57 -56.07 -55.74
N THR A 123 -24.20 -56.97 -54.99
CA THR A 123 -25.65 -57.15 -54.92
C THR A 123 -26.07 -57.48 -53.50
N GLU A 124 -27.29 -57.15 -53.12
CA GLU A 124 -27.90 -57.64 -51.88
C GLU A 124 -28.88 -58.78 -52.19
N ILE A 125 -28.89 -59.82 -51.35
CA ILE A 125 -29.87 -60.91 -51.40
C ILE A 125 -31.15 -60.45 -50.68
N PRO A 126 -32.31 -60.38 -51.34
CA PRO A 126 -33.56 -60.05 -50.66
C PRO A 126 -33.93 -61.14 -49.64
N ALA A 127 -34.35 -60.75 -48.44
CA ALA A 127 -34.64 -61.68 -47.34
C ALA A 127 -35.79 -62.70 -47.61
N PHE A 128 -36.52 -62.55 -48.72
CA PHE A 128 -37.56 -63.47 -49.18
C PHE A 128 -37.09 -64.45 -50.28
N ALA A 129 -35.84 -64.34 -50.75
CA ALA A 129 -35.28 -65.25 -51.75
C ALA A 129 -34.99 -66.63 -51.14
N ASN A 130 -35.18 -67.70 -51.93
CA ASN A 130 -34.96 -69.06 -51.46
C ASN A 130 -33.47 -69.45 -51.53
N THR A 131 -32.76 -69.27 -50.41
CA THR A 131 -31.31 -69.51 -50.29
C THR A 131 -30.91 -70.95 -50.66
N ASP A 132 -31.76 -71.95 -50.37
CA ASP A 132 -31.47 -73.37 -50.65
C ASP A 132 -31.38 -73.65 -52.16
N GLN A 133 -32.18 -72.95 -52.98
CA GLN A 133 -32.10 -73.06 -54.44
C GLN A 133 -30.86 -72.34 -55.00
N LEU A 134 -30.46 -71.22 -54.40
CA LEU A 134 -29.27 -70.48 -54.81
C LEU A 134 -27.99 -71.28 -54.53
N ASP A 135 -27.90 -71.96 -53.38
CA ASP A 135 -26.75 -72.81 -53.03
C ASP A 135 -26.62 -74.03 -53.98
N GLN A 136 -27.75 -74.63 -54.39
CA GLN A 136 -27.77 -75.67 -55.44
C GLN A 136 -27.31 -75.14 -56.81
N GLN A 137 -27.65 -73.90 -57.18
CA GLN A 137 -27.21 -73.29 -58.44
C GLN A 137 -25.71 -72.97 -58.41
N LEU A 138 -25.20 -72.40 -57.31
CA LEU A 138 -23.79 -72.04 -57.14
C LEU A 138 -22.87 -73.29 -57.12
N SER A 139 -23.28 -74.34 -56.42
CA SER A 139 -22.55 -75.63 -56.40
C SER A 139 -22.56 -76.33 -57.77
N THR A 140 -23.68 -76.34 -58.50
CA THR A 140 -23.77 -76.87 -59.88
C THR A 140 -22.95 -76.04 -60.89
N GLY A 141 -22.72 -74.75 -60.60
CA GLY A 141 -21.91 -73.84 -61.39
C GLY A 141 -20.39 -73.94 -61.19
N GLN A 142 -19.91 -74.70 -60.18
CA GLN A 142 -18.51 -74.67 -59.72
C GLN A 142 -18.03 -73.24 -59.36
N VAL A 143 -18.88 -72.46 -58.70
CA VAL A 143 -18.52 -71.12 -58.20
C VAL A 143 -17.78 -71.27 -56.86
N VAL A 144 -16.66 -70.57 -56.69
CA VAL A 144 -15.90 -70.58 -55.43
C VAL A 144 -16.50 -69.55 -54.48
N ILE A 145 -17.04 -70.02 -53.34
CA ILE A 145 -17.59 -69.17 -52.27
C ILE A 145 -16.50 -68.94 -51.23
N THR A 146 -16.08 -67.68 -51.02
CA THR A 146 -15.02 -67.31 -50.06
C THR A 146 -15.49 -66.24 -49.09
N SER A 147 -15.49 -66.53 -47.78
CA SER A 147 -15.85 -65.56 -46.74
C SER A 147 -14.61 -64.88 -46.15
N LYS A 148 -14.05 -63.88 -46.88
CA LYS A 148 -13.10 -62.86 -46.36
C LYS A 148 -13.15 -61.60 -47.23
N PRO A 149 -13.29 -60.38 -46.67
CA PRO A 149 -13.28 -59.14 -47.45
C PRO A 149 -11.86 -58.77 -47.93
N ILE A 150 -11.78 -58.21 -49.15
CA ILE A 150 -10.52 -57.72 -49.75
C ILE A 150 -10.17 -56.35 -49.16
N THR A 151 -9.66 -56.33 -47.93
CA THR A 151 -9.15 -55.10 -47.31
C THR A 151 -7.74 -54.78 -47.81
N ARG A 152 -7.49 -53.52 -48.19
CA ARG A 152 -6.12 -53.03 -48.47
C ARG A 152 -5.30 -53.23 -47.18
N GLY A 153 -4.18 -53.95 -47.29
CA GLY A 153 -3.47 -54.51 -46.12
C GLY A 153 -3.15 -53.47 -45.05
N PHE A 154 -3.34 -53.84 -43.77
CA PHE A 154 -3.27 -52.96 -42.59
C PHE A 154 -2.15 -51.91 -42.62
N PHE A 155 -0.92 -52.31 -42.96
CA PHE A 155 0.23 -51.42 -43.04
C PHE A 155 0.11 -50.32 -44.10
N SER A 156 -0.54 -50.59 -45.24
CA SER A 156 -0.78 -49.57 -46.28
C SER A 156 -1.74 -48.49 -45.80
N ASN A 157 -2.81 -48.88 -45.10
CA ASN A 157 -3.80 -47.97 -44.56
C ASN A 157 -3.24 -47.19 -43.34
N LEU A 158 -2.42 -47.85 -42.51
CA LEU A 158 -1.69 -47.21 -41.41
C LEU A 158 -0.67 -46.18 -41.93
N LEU A 159 0.08 -46.48 -42.99
CA LEU A 159 1.07 -45.55 -43.54
C LEU A 159 0.39 -44.33 -44.20
N LEU A 160 -0.71 -44.53 -44.93
CA LEU A 160 -1.48 -43.43 -45.52
C LEU A 160 -2.13 -42.53 -44.46
N SER A 161 -2.61 -43.11 -43.36
CA SER A 161 -3.23 -42.36 -42.25
C SER A 161 -2.22 -41.69 -41.32
N LEU A 162 -0.99 -42.20 -41.19
CA LEU A 162 0.09 -41.52 -40.45
C LEU A 162 0.75 -40.38 -41.25
N LEU A 163 0.76 -40.45 -42.59
CA LEU A 163 1.46 -39.46 -43.43
C LEU A 163 1.10 -37.99 -43.11
N PRO A 164 -0.18 -37.61 -42.89
CA PRO A 164 -0.56 -36.24 -42.56
C PRO A 164 -0.07 -35.82 -41.18
N VAL A 165 -0.13 -36.74 -40.21
CA VAL A 165 0.35 -36.53 -38.83
C VAL A 165 1.86 -36.34 -38.81
N LEU A 166 2.60 -37.14 -39.58
CA LEU A 166 4.06 -37.03 -39.72
C LEU A 166 4.48 -35.75 -40.45
N LEU A 167 3.75 -35.30 -41.46
CA LEU A 167 4.00 -34.01 -42.12
C LEU A 167 3.75 -32.83 -41.17
N LEU A 168 2.65 -32.86 -40.40
CA LEU A 168 2.36 -31.84 -39.38
C LEU A 168 3.41 -31.84 -38.26
N ALA A 169 3.79 -33.01 -37.75
CA ALA A 169 4.85 -33.14 -36.75
C ALA A 169 6.21 -32.67 -37.27
N GLY A 170 6.57 -33.03 -38.51
CA GLY A 170 7.80 -32.58 -39.17
C GLY A 170 7.86 -31.07 -39.34
N LEU A 171 6.76 -30.44 -39.78
CA LEU A 171 6.63 -28.99 -39.87
C LEU A 171 6.73 -28.32 -38.49
N TRP A 172 6.10 -28.91 -37.47
CA TRP A 172 6.14 -28.40 -36.09
C TRP A 172 7.55 -28.48 -35.48
N ILE A 173 8.27 -29.58 -35.70
CA ILE A 173 9.67 -29.76 -35.30
C ILE A 173 10.59 -28.79 -36.06
N TRP A 174 10.36 -28.55 -37.36
CA TRP A 174 11.12 -27.59 -38.15
C TRP A 174 10.92 -26.15 -37.66
N ILE A 175 9.67 -25.77 -37.35
CA ILE A 175 9.34 -24.47 -36.74
C ILE A 175 10.00 -24.35 -35.36
N MET A 176 9.93 -25.37 -34.51
CA MET A 176 10.64 -25.37 -33.22
C MET A 176 12.14 -25.20 -33.37
N ARG A 177 12.80 -25.95 -34.26
CA ARG A 177 14.25 -25.86 -34.45
C ARG A 177 14.69 -24.50 -35.01
N ARG A 178 13.83 -23.82 -35.79
CA ARG A 178 14.09 -22.47 -36.31
C ARG A 178 13.71 -21.36 -35.33
N GLY A 179 12.72 -21.57 -34.47
CA GLY A 179 12.34 -20.64 -33.39
C GLY A 179 13.27 -20.71 -32.18
N ALA A 180 13.79 -21.89 -31.85
CA ALA A 180 14.74 -22.10 -30.75
C ALA A 180 16.07 -21.39 -30.96
N SER A 181 16.48 -21.11 -32.22
CA SER A 181 17.68 -20.31 -32.49
C SER A 181 17.51 -18.80 -32.25
N MET A 182 16.29 -18.33 -31.95
CA MET A 182 15.99 -16.92 -31.66
C MET A 182 15.43 -16.68 -30.25
N MET A 183 15.22 -17.75 -29.46
CA MET A 183 14.75 -17.71 -28.08
C MET A 183 15.55 -18.72 -27.25
N GLY A 184 16.63 -18.24 -26.63
CA GLY A 184 17.40 -19.03 -25.68
C GLY A 184 16.60 -19.37 -24.42
N GLY A 185 16.77 -20.60 -23.91
CA GLY A 185 16.16 -21.09 -22.67
C GLY A 185 15.06 -22.14 -22.92
N GLY A 186 15.32 -23.37 -22.49
CA GLY A 186 14.43 -24.52 -22.68
C GLY A 186 13.21 -24.57 -21.74
N LEU A 187 12.47 -25.69 -21.81
CA LEU A 187 11.29 -25.95 -20.99
C LEU A 187 11.64 -25.98 -19.49
N GLY A 188 11.20 -24.96 -18.75
CA GLY A 188 11.37 -24.86 -17.29
C GLY A 188 10.74 -23.59 -16.70
N GLY A 189 9.62 -23.13 -17.26
CA GLY A 189 9.14 -21.74 -17.14
C GLY A 189 7.92 -21.50 -16.26
N LEU A 190 7.59 -22.37 -15.29
CA LEU A 190 6.58 -22.06 -14.27
C LEU A 190 7.22 -21.21 -13.16
N GLY A 191 7.07 -19.89 -13.24
CA GLY A 191 7.46 -18.97 -12.15
C GLY A 191 8.00 -17.62 -12.61
N LYS A 192 8.76 -17.55 -13.72
CA LYS A 192 9.40 -16.28 -14.14
C LYS A 192 8.41 -15.26 -14.71
N SER A 193 8.32 -14.11 -14.03
CA SER A 193 7.57 -12.93 -14.47
C SER A 193 8.21 -12.31 -15.73
N LYS A 194 7.81 -12.78 -16.92
CA LYS A 194 8.40 -12.31 -18.19
C LYS A 194 8.04 -10.86 -18.52
N ALA A 195 8.98 -9.97 -18.21
CA ALA A 195 9.14 -8.59 -18.68
C ALA A 195 7.96 -7.67 -18.39
N ALA A 196 8.20 -6.70 -17.50
CA ALA A 196 7.37 -5.51 -17.35
C ALA A 196 7.08 -4.89 -18.73
N LYS A 197 5.84 -4.41 -18.93
CA LYS A 197 5.54 -3.57 -20.10
C LYS A 197 6.47 -2.34 -20.04
N PRO A 198 6.99 -1.86 -21.18
CA PRO A 198 7.95 -0.76 -21.18
C PRO A 198 7.29 0.46 -20.53
N VAL A 199 7.82 0.88 -19.39
CA VAL A 199 7.55 2.23 -18.89
C VAL A 199 8.31 3.20 -19.81
N GLU A 200 7.76 4.40 -19.96
CA GLU A 200 8.24 5.40 -20.91
C GLU A 200 9.76 5.58 -20.82
N ALA A 201 10.42 5.53 -21.97
CA ALA A 201 11.82 5.94 -22.10
C ALA A 201 11.91 7.46 -21.93
N GLY A 202 11.84 7.90 -20.68
CA GLY A 202 11.90 9.27 -20.22
C GLY A 202 12.60 9.31 -18.88
N GLN A 203 13.36 10.38 -18.66
CA GLN A 203 14.05 10.63 -17.39
C GLN A 203 13.05 10.58 -16.22
N VAL A 204 13.52 10.16 -15.04
CA VAL A 204 12.77 10.39 -13.79
C VAL A 204 12.55 11.90 -13.70
N ARG A 205 11.30 12.34 -13.84
CA ARG A 205 10.98 13.75 -14.12
C ARG A 205 11.08 14.67 -12.89
N VAL A 206 11.21 14.10 -11.70
CA VAL A 206 11.26 14.80 -10.41
C VAL A 206 12.72 14.96 -10.01
N THR A 207 13.11 16.17 -9.65
CA THR A 207 14.46 16.54 -9.18
C THR A 207 14.38 17.17 -7.78
N PHE A 208 15.51 17.58 -7.18
CA PHE A 208 15.42 18.33 -5.93
C PHE A 208 14.75 19.70 -6.12
N GLU A 209 14.72 20.29 -7.32
CA GLU A 209 13.97 21.53 -7.61
C GLU A 209 12.43 21.42 -7.45
N ASP A 210 11.92 20.20 -7.32
CA ASP A 210 10.51 19.86 -7.10
C ASP A 210 10.20 19.47 -5.65
N VAL A 211 11.20 19.47 -4.76
CA VAL A 211 11.08 19.15 -3.34
C VAL A 211 11.59 20.35 -2.54
N ALA A 212 10.87 20.74 -1.48
CA ALA A 212 11.16 21.97 -0.77
C ALA A 212 10.89 21.83 0.73
N GLY A 213 11.56 22.66 1.54
CA GLY A 213 11.32 22.73 2.99
C GLY A 213 11.88 21.54 3.78
N ILE A 214 12.91 20.89 3.24
CA ILE A 214 13.58 19.73 3.84
C ILE A 214 15.10 19.78 3.61
N ASP A 215 15.68 20.98 3.52
CA ASP A 215 17.06 21.24 3.09
C ASP A 215 18.10 20.45 3.94
N GLU A 216 17.81 20.24 5.22
CA GLU A 216 18.59 19.40 6.14
C GLU A 216 18.66 17.93 5.67
N VAL A 217 17.52 17.39 5.24
CA VAL A 217 17.35 16.03 4.71
C VAL A 217 17.95 15.90 3.31
N GLU A 218 17.89 16.95 2.48
CA GLU A 218 18.51 16.96 1.16
C GLU A 218 20.03 16.77 1.28
N ASN A 219 20.69 17.51 2.18
CA ASN A 219 22.13 17.39 2.43
C ASN A 219 22.56 15.95 2.79
N GLU A 220 21.76 15.22 3.57
CA GLU A 220 22.00 13.80 3.87
C GLU A 220 21.91 12.88 2.65
N LEU A 221 21.05 13.23 1.68
CA LEU A 221 20.81 12.43 0.48
C LEU A 221 21.71 12.81 -0.70
N VAL A 222 22.30 14.00 -0.70
CA VAL A 222 23.32 14.43 -1.68
C VAL A 222 24.51 13.47 -1.71
N GLU A 223 24.92 12.89 -0.57
CA GLU A 223 25.97 11.86 -0.53
C GLU A 223 25.60 10.59 -1.32
N ILE A 224 24.33 10.20 -1.26
CA ILE A 224 23.78 9.05 -1.98
C ILE A 224 23.74 9.36 -3.49
N VAL A 225 23.35 10.58 -3.85
CA VAL A 225 23.35 11.08 -5.24
C VAL A 225 24.76 11.11 -5.83
N ASP A 226 25.76 11.63 -5.10
CA ASP A 226 27.15 11.71 -5.59
C ASP A 226 27.77 10.33 -5.79
N TYR A 227 27.49 9.37 -4.90
CA TYR A 227 27.91 7.98 -5.10
C TYR A 227 27.25 7.34 -6.32
N LEU A 228 25.95 7.54 -6.55
CA LEU A 228 25.27 7.00 -7.73
C LEU A 228 25.79 7.63 -9.04
N LYS A 229 26.29 8.87 -8.99
CA LYS A 229 26.96 9.57 -10.10
C LYS A 229 28.40 9.07 -10.35
N ASP A 230 29.22 8.87 -9.30
CA ASP A 230 30.56 8.26 -9.40
C ASP A 230 30.83 7.22 -8.28
N PRO A 231 30.41 5.96 -8.47
CA PRO A 231 30.71 4.89 -7.52
C PRO A 231 32.22 4.57 -7.40
N GLY A 232 33.00 4.95 -8.41
CA GLY A 232 34.44 4.68 -8.51
C GLY A 232 35.28 5.58 -7.60
N LYS A 233 34.87 6.83 -7.38
CA LYS A 233 35.43 7.76 -6.37
C LYS A 233 35.51 7.11 -4.98
N TYR A 234 34.39 6.61 -4.48
CA TYR A 234 34.27 6.02 -3.16
C TYR A 234 34.98 4.65 -3.05
N ARG A 235 34.81 3.80 -4.07
CA ARG A 235 35.42 2.46 -4.12
C ARG A 235 36.94 2.49 -4.07
N ARG A 236 37.58 3.48 -4.70
CA ARG A 236 39.04 3.67 -4.68
C ARG A 236 39.60 3.95 -3.28
N LEU A 237 38.79 4.52 -2.39
CA LEU A 237 39.17 4.84 -1.01
C LEU A 237 38.74 3.76 -0.01
N GLY A 238 38.16 2.65 -0.47
CA GLY A 238 37.64 1.58 0.39
C GLY A 238 36.36 1.95 1.15
N ALA A 239 35.75 3.11 0.86
CA ALA A 239 34.53 3.56 1.49
C ALA A 239 33.35 2.63 1.14
N LYS A 240 32.65 2.14 2.17
CA LYS A 240 31.41 1.39 2.04
C LYS A 240 30.26 2.34 2.32
N LEU A 241 29.45 2.65 1.30
CA LEU A 241 28.22 3.42 1.49
C LEU A 241 27.12 2.55 2.14
N PRO A 242 26.09 3.18 2.75
CA PRO A 242 24.93 2.46 3.26
C PRO A 242 24.25 1.68 2.14
N LYS A 243 23.86 0.43 2.44
CA LYS A 243 23.09 -0.41 1.52
C LYS A 243 21.62 0.02 1.46
N GLY A 244 21.12 0.61 2.55
CA GLY A 244 19.74 0.99 2.70
C GLY A 244 19.55 2.29 3.48
N VAL A 245 18.70 3.16 2.96
CA VAL A 245 18.27 4.40 3.63
C VAL A 245 16.81 4.26 4.03
N LEU A 246 16.49 4.43 5.30
CA LEU A 246 15.11 4.47 5.78
C LEU A 246 14.67 5.93 5.96
N LEU A 247 13.67 6.35 5.20
CA LEU A 247 12.97 7.62 5.37
C LEU A 247 11.86 7.43 6.41
N ALA A 248 12.01 8.04 7.59
CA ALA A 248 11.06 7.91 8.69
C ALA A 248 10.41 9.26 9.02
N GLY A 249 9.09 9.30 9.20
CA GLY A 249 8.39 10.53 9.59
C GLY A 249 6.91 10.52 9.25
N PRO A 250 6.14 11.55 9.60
CA PRO A 250 4.68 11.59 9.41
C PRO A 250 4.24 11.33 7.95
N PRO A 251 2.99 10.86 7.71
CA PRO A 251 2.43 10.81 6.36
C PRO A 251 2.40 12.21 5.74
N GLY A 252 2.41 12.30 4.41
CA GLY A 252 2.32 13.58 3.69
C GLY A 252 3.59 14.44 3.64
N THR A 253 4.68 14.08 4.35
CA THR A 253 5.96 14.82 4.35
C THR A 253 6.84 14.61 3.10
N GLY A 254 6.31 14.00 2.04
CA GLY A 254 7.00 13.90 0.75
C GLY A 254 8.04 12.77 0.63
N LYS A 255 8.16 11.82 1.57
CA LYS A 255 9.12 10.69 1.52
C LYS A 255 9.21 9.99 0.15
N THR A 256 8.08 9.65 -0.46
CA THR A 256 7.98 9.02 -1.79
C THR A 256 8.42 9.95 -2.93
N LEU A 257 8.19 11.27 -2.79
CA LEU A 257 8.63 12.28 -3.76
C LEU A 257 10.15 12.47 -3.68
N LEU A 258 10.67 12.54 -2.45
CA LEU A 258 12.09 12.65 -2.15
C LEU A 258 12.91 11.47 -2.70
N ALA A 259 12.45 10.23 -2.49
CA ALA A 259 13.10 9.05 -3.07
C ALA A 259 13.15 9.07 -4.61
N ARG A 260 12.13 9.66 -5.26
CA ARG A 260 12.11 9.89 -6.72
C ARG A 260 13.06 11.01 -7.13
N ALA A 261 13.13 12.09 -6.36
CA ALA A 261 14.06 13.21 -6.59
C ALA A 261 15.52 12.76 -6.54
N VAL A 262 15.91 11.94 -5.55
CA VAL A 262 17.25 11.31 -5.47
C VAL A 262 17.59 10.54 -6.76
N ALA A 263 16.63 9.80 -7.32
CA ALA A 263 16.84 9.06 -8.57
C ALA A 263 16.93 9.96 -9.81
N GLY A 264 16.11 11.01 -9.90
CA GLY A 264 16.18 12.01 -10.97
C GLY A 264 17.48 12.81 -10.96
N GLU A 265 17.93 13.21 -9.77
CA GLU A 265 19.22 13.85 -9.57
C GLU A 265 20.40 12.98 -9.98
N ALA A 266 20.42 11.72 -9.51
CA ALA A 266 21.42 10.74 -9.89
C ALA A 266 21.31 10.28 -11.36
N LYS A 267 20.16 10.53 -12.02
CA LYS A 267 19.80 10.07 -13.38
C LYS A 267 19.89 8.54 -13.55
N VAL A 268 19.52 7.82 -12.50
CA VAL A 268 19.52 6.34 -12.45
C VAL A 268 18.10 5.77 -12.59
N PRO A 269 17.94 4.50 -13.03
CA PRO A 269 16.65 3.81 -13.00
C PRO A 269 16.10 3.72 -11.57
N TYR A 270 14.79 3.98 -11.44
CA TYR A 270 14.06 4.00 -10.18
C TYR A 270 12.99 2.92 -10.18
N PHE A 271 13.08 1.95 -9.28
CA PHE A 271 12.06 0.93 -9.05
C PHE A 271 11.26 1.29 -7.80
N SER A 272 9.94 1.17 -7.83
CA SER A 272 9.06 1.49 -6.69
C SER A 272 8.00 0.42 -6.50
N ALA A 273 7.91 -0.09 -5.27
CA ALA A 273 6.84 -0.97 -4.79
C ALA A 273 6.30 -0.45 -3.45
N SER A 274 5.03 -0.74 -3.12
CA SER A 274 4.59 -0.71 -1.73
C SER A 274 4.83 -2.09 -1.12
N ALA A 275 5.29 -2.14 0.13
CA ALA A 275 5.41 -3.37 0.90
C ALA A 275 4.10 -4.18 0.95
N SER A 276 2.96 -3.48 0.95
CA SER A 276 1.61 -4.04 0.93
C SER A 276 1.32 -4.83 -0.37
N GLU A 277 1.96 -4.52 -1.50
CA GLU A 277 1.78 -5.25 -2.79
C GLU A 277 2.49 -6.62 -2.83
N PHE A 278 3.34 -6.93 -1.83
CA PHE A 278 3.94 -8.26 -1.70
C PHE A 278 3.10 -9.23 -0.87
N ILE A 279 2.17 -8.73 -0.04
CA ILE A 279 1.32 -9.52 0.85
C ILE A 279 0.23 -10.20 0.02
N GLU A 280 0.29 -11.52 -0.10
CA GLU A 280 -0.64 -12.33 -0.90
C GLU A 280 -1.21 -13.51 -0.12
N MET A 281 -2.37 -14.03 -0.53
CA MET A 281 -2.97 -15.22 0.09
C MET A 281 -2.16 -16.52 -0.11
N ILE A 282 -1.14 -16.49 -0.97
CA ILE A 282 -0.34 -17.67 -1.34
C ILE A 282 1.08 -17.50 -0.79
N VAL A 283 1.39 -18.30 0.23
CA VAL A 283 2.71 -18.37 0.88
C VAL A 283 3.82 -18.50 -0.16
N GLY A 284 4.87 -17.69 -0.03
CA GLY A 284 6.03 -17.67 -0.92
C GLY A 284 5.90 -16.81 -2.19
N VAL A 285 4.70 -16.33 -2.56
CA VAL A 285 4.54 -15.46 -3.73
C VAL A 285 5.17 -14.08 -3.50
N GLY A 286 4.99 -13.48 -2.32
CA GLY A 286 5.64 -12.23 -1.92
C GLY A 286 7.16 -12.33 -1.99
N ALA A 287 7.75 -13.35 -1.35
CA ALA A 287 9.19 -13.62 -1.43
C ALA A 287 9.70 -13.81 -2.87
N SER A 288 8.97 -14.50 -3.75
CA SER A 288 9.38 -14.64 -5.16
C SER A 288 9.36 -13.30 -5.91
N ARG A 289 8.37 -12.43 -5.64
CA ARG A 289 8.27 -11.08 -6.22
C ARG A 289 9.44 -10.18 -5.78
N VAL A 290 9.84 -10.28 -4.51
CA VAL A 290 11.01 -9.57 -3.97
C VAL A 290 12.29 -9.98 -4.72
N ARG A 291 12.51 -11.29 -4.93
CA ARG A 291 13.66 -11.78 -5.71
C ARG A 291 13.67 -11.24 -7.13
N ASP A 292 12.54 -11.32 -7.83
CA ASP A 292 12.41 -10.84 -9.21
C ASP A 292 12.70 -9.32 -9.29
N LEU A 293 12.16 -8.50 -8.36
CA LEU A 293 12.42 -7.06 -8.26
C LEU A 293 13.93 -6.77 -8.15
N PHE A 294 14.62 -7.44 -7.23
CA PHE A 294 16.06 -7.24 -7.05
C PHE A 294 16.90 -7.86 -8.19
N GLU A 295 16.45 -8.93 -8.86
CA GLU A 295 17.08 -9.45 -10.08
C GLU A 295 16.99 -8.42 -11.23
N GLU A 296 15.85 -7.76 -11.42
CA GLU A 296 15.67 -6.72 -12.45
C GLU A 296 16.45 -5.43 -12.12
N ALA A 297 16.48 -4.99 -10.86
CA ALA A 297 17.27 -3.83 -10.44
C ALA A 297 18.78 -4.03 -10.69
N ARG A 298 19.32 -5.20 -10.33
CA ARG A 298 20.73 -5.57 -10.58
C ARG A 298 21.11 -5.53 -12.06
N LYS A 299 20.19 -5.82 -12.99
CA LYS A 299 20.47 -5.81 -14.45
C LYS A 299 20.72 -4.42 -15.04
N VAL A 300 20.29 -3.37 -14.35
CA VAL A 300 20.36 -1.98 -14.82
C VAL A 300 21.10 -1.06 -13.85
N ALA A 301 21.91 -1.64 -12.96
CA ALA A 301 22.65 -0.87 -11.96
C ALA A 301 23.70 0.08 -12.60
N PRO A 302 23.98 1.26 -12.01
CA PRO A 302 23.47 1.74 -10.72
C PRO A 302 21.98 2.10 -10.76
N SER A 303 21.24 1.78 -9.70
CA SER A 303 19.77 1.92 -9.65
C SER A 303 19.23 2.03 -8.21
N ILE A 304 18.05 2.61 -8.04
CA ILE A 304 17.37 2.72 -6.74
C ILE A 304 16.17 1.77 -6.68
N VAL A 305 16.02 1.07 -5.55
CA VAL A 305 14.82 0.28 -5.20
C VAL A 305 14.12 0.93 -4.03
N PHE A 306 12.98 1.55 -4.27
CA PHE A 306 12.13 2.17 -3.26
C PHE A 306 11.01 1.22 -2.80
N ILE A 307 10.88 1.08 -1.48
CA ILE A 307 9.86 0.27 -0.81
C ILE A 307 9.07 1.18 0.14
N ASP A 308 7.84 1.53 -0.26
CA ASP A 308 6.93 2.33 0.57
C ASP A 308 6.23 1.45 1.63
N GLU A 309 5.73 2.09 2.70
CA GLU A 309 5.00 1.44 3.80
C GLU A 309 5.72 0.21 4.39
N ILE A 310 7.04 0.26 4.61
CA ILE A 310 7.80 -0.93 5.03
C ILE A 310 7.31 -1.53 6.38
N ASP A 311 6.61 -0.76 7.21
CA ASP A 311 5.90 -1.22 8.41
C ASP A 311 4.76 -2.22 8.12
N ALA A 312 4.25 -2.27 6.89
CA ALA A 312 3.31 -3.27 6.43
C ALA A 312 3.89 -4.69 6.38
N ILE A 313 5.21 -4.88 6.34
CA ILE A 313 5.85 -6.22 6.41
C ILE A 313 6.93 -6.32 7.49
N GLY A 314 7.50 -5.18 7.90
CA GLY A 314 8.59 -5.07 8.85
C GLY A 314 8.19 -4.92 10.31
N ARG A 315 6.93 -5.18 10.70
CA ARG A 315 6.48 -4.98 12.08
C ARG A 315 7.14 -5.98 13.05
N ALA A 316 7.71 -5.48 14.14
CA ALA A 316 8.30 -6.28 15.21
C ALA A 316 7.29 -7.29 15.79
N ARG A 317 7.79 -8.49 16.13
CA ARG A 317 7.00 -9.61 16.67
C ARG A 317 6.35 -9.28 18.02
N GLY A 318 5.07 -8.88 17.99
CA GLY A 318 4.22 -8.84 19.19
C GLY A 318 3.90 -10.26 19.66
N GLY A 319 4.17 -10.56 20.94
CA GLY A 319 4.02 -11.90 21.49
C GLY A 319 2.57 -12.40 21.58
N ALA A 320 2.42 -13.72 21.41
CA ALA A 320 1.22 -14.54 21.65
C ALA A 320 -0.06 -14.23 20.82
N GLY A 321 -0.43 -15.16 19.90
CA GLY A 321 -1.84 -15.43 19.59
C GLY A 321 -2.27 -15.55 18.13
N GLY A 322 -1.45 -15.20 17.14
CA GLY A 322 -1.87 -15.10 15.72
C GLY A 322 -1.57 -16.33 14.85
N ILE A 323 -2.36 -17.40 14.93
CA ILE A 323 -2.19 -18.58 14.06
C ILE A 323 -2.60 -18.25 12.60
N GLY A 324 -1.63 -18.29 11.68
CA GLY A 324 -1.88 -18.40 10.22
C GLY A 324 -1.67 -17.14 9.37
N GLY A 325 -1.51 -15.95 9.96
CA GLY A 325 -1.31 -14.69 9.22
C GLY A 325 0.12 -14.14 9.21
N HIS A 326 1.02 -14.69 10.04
CA HIS A 326 2.37 -14.16 10.23
C HIS A 326 3.38 -14.72 9.22
N ASP A 327 3.25 -15.99 8.84
CA ASP A 327 4.28 -16.74 8.09
C ASP A 327 4.61 -16.12 6.73
N GLU A 328 3.61 -15.58 6.02
CA GLU A 328 3.80 -14.96 4.70
C GLU A 328 4.51 -13.60 4.77
N ARG A 329 4.09 -12.75 5.72
CA ARG A 329 4.76 -11.48 6.02
C ARG A 329 6.20 -11.71 6.47
N GLU A 330 6.43 -12.64 7.39
CA GLU A 330 7.77 -12.97 7.86
C GLU A 330 8.65 -13.57 6.76
N GLN A 331 8.11 -14.43 5.89
CA GLN A 331 8.86 -14.99 4.76
C GLN A 331 9.26 -13.89 3.75
N THR A 332 8.35 -12.98 3.44
CA THR A 332 8.59 -11.84 2.54
C THR A 332 9.59 -10.86 3.14
N LEU A 333 9.47 -10.53 4.42
CA LEU A 333 10.44 -9.71 5.16
C LEU A 333 11.83 -10.35 5.15
N ASN A 334 11.95 -11.62 5.54
CA ASN A 334 13.22 -12.35 5.54
C ASN A 334 13.84 -12.43 4.14
N GLN A 335 13.03 -12.46 3.06
CA GLN A 335 13.56 -12.39 1.71
C GLN A 335 14.16 -11.02 1.37
N ILE A 336 13.52 -9.91 1.77
CA ILE A 336 14.10 -8.56 1.60
C ILE A 336 15.43 -8.48 2.34
N LEU A 337 15.47 -8.93 3.60
CA LEU A 337 16.69 -8.98 4.40
C LEU A 337 17.79 -9.83 3.73
N THR A 338 17.42 -10.97 3.14
CA THR A 338 18.35 -11.86 2.43
C THR A 338 18.92 -11.21 1.16
N GLU A 339 18.10 -10.49 0.38
CA GLU A 339 18.61 -9.74 -0.78
C GLU A 339 19.54 -8.60 -0.31
N MET A 340 19.13 -7.81 0.69
CA MET A 340 19.94 -6.72 1.27
C MET A 340 21.29 -7.21 1.80
N ASP A 341 21.31 -8.28 2.59
CA ASP A 341 22.54 -8.89 3.09
C ASP A 341 23.40 -9.45 1.93
N GLY A 342 22.74 -10.04 0.93
CA GLY A 342 23.37 -10.69 -0.24
C GLY A 342 24.11 -9.77 -1.20
N PHE A 343 23.86 -8.46 -1.20
CA PHE A 343 24.61 -7.52 -2.06
C PHE A 343 26.05 -7.36 -1.61
N SER A 344 26.98 -7.36 -2.56
CA SER A 344 28.21 -6.59 -2.40
C SER A 344 27.89 -5.11 -2.64
N GLY A 345 28.38 -4.20 -1.80
CA GLY A 345 28.22 -2.74 -2.01
C GLY A 345 28.89 -2.20 -3.30
N ALA A 346 29.51 -3.09 -4.10
CA ALA A 346 30.07 -2.80 -5.40
C ALA A 346 29.06 -2.92 -6.56
N GLU A 347 27.88 -3.52 -6.33
CA GLU A 347 26.84 -3.70 -7.36
C GLU A 347 26.07 -2.42 -7.72
N GLY A 348 26.13 -1.36 -6.89
CA GLY A 348 25.55 -0.05 -7.21
C GLY A 348 24.02 0.03 -7.09
N VAL A 349 23.38 -0.96 -6.46
CA VAL A 349 21.95 -0.91 -6.12
C VAL A 349 21.80 -0.36 -4.70
N ILE A 350 20.93 0.65 -4.52
CA ILE A 350 20.62 1.24 -3.20
C ILE A 350 19.13 1.04 -2.90
N VAL A 351 18.83 0.61 -1.68
CA VAL A 351 17.44 0.45 -1.20
C VAL A 351 17.01 1.69 -0.44
N ILE A 352 15.84 2.23 -0.74
CA ILE A 352 15.22 3.31 0.04
C ILE A 352 13.89 2.80 0.59
N GLY A 353 13.80 2.65 1.92
CA GLY A 353 12.55 2.31 2.59
C GLY A 353 11.83 3.58 3.04
N ALA A 354 10.50 3.59 3.07
CA ALA A 354 9.74 4.62 3.75
C ALA A 354 8.82 4.02 4.82
N THR A 355 8.72 4.69 5.97
CA THR A 355 7.79 4.34 7.05
C THR A 355 7.13 5.58 7.63
N ASN A 356 5.86 5.45 8.03
CA ASN A 356 5.19 6.44 8.89
C ASN A 356 5.38 6.14 10.38
N ARG A 357 5.94 4.96 10.69
CA ARG A 357 5.94 4.33 12.02
C ARG A 357 7.26 3.59 12.29
N PRO A 358 8.38 4.32 12.51
CA PRO A 358 9.66 3.68 12.79
C PRO A 358 9.65 2.87 14.11
N GLU A 359 8.78 3.22 15.06
CA GLU A 359 8.71 2.64 16.40
C GLU A 359 8.21 1.18 16.42
N ILE A 360 7.43 0.76 15.42
CA ILE A 360 6.93 -0.62 15.32
C ILE A 360 7.80 -1.52 14.44
N LEU A 361 8.88 -1.01 13.84
CA LEU A 361 9.73 -1.81 12.96
C LEU A 361 10.57 -2.83 13.74
N ASP A 362 10.80 -4.00 13.13
CA ASP A 362 11.72 -5.00 13.65
C ASP A 362 13.15 -4.41 13.67
N PRO A 363 13.83 -4.36 14.83
CA PRO A 363 15.21 -3.89 14.92
C PRO A 363 16.20 -4.62 14.00
N ALA A 364 15.85 -5.81 13.48
CA ALA A 364 16.62 -6.51 12.46
C ALA A 364 16.74 -5.74 11.13
N LEU A 365 15.77 -4.88 10.78
CA LEU A 365 15.83 -4.02 9.58
C LEU A 365 16.90 -2.92 9.72
N LEU A 366 17.07 -2.39 10.93
CA LEU A 366 17.96 -1.26 11.25
C LEU A 366 19.42 -1.68 11.53
N ARG A 367 19.78 -2.95 11.28
CA ARG A 367 21.14 -3.44 11.54
C ARG A 367 22.11 -2.98 10.44
N PRO A 368 23.40 -2.74 10.77
CA PRO A 368 24.42 -2.39 9.77
C PRO A 368 24.44 -3.35 8.58
N GLY A 369 24.46 -2.79 7.36
CA GLY A 369 24.35 -3.57 6.11
C GLY A 369 22.91 -3.82 5.62
N ARG A 370 21.89 -3.29 6.30
CA ARG A 370 20.48 -3.28 5.86
C ARG A 370 20.01 -1.84 5.70
N PHE A 371 19.08 -1.36 6.53
CA PHE A 371 18.79 0.08 6.63
C PHE A 371 19.76 0.71 7.63
N ASP A 372 20.99 0.89 7.17
CA ASP A 372 22.11 1.39 7.97
C ASP A 372 22.17 2.92 8.07
N ARG A 373 21.41 3.64 7.24
CA ARG A 373 21.08 5.07 7.45
C ARG A 373 19.58 5.22 7.70
N THR A 374 19.20 5.96 8.74
CA THR A 374 17.81 6.41 8.95
C THR A 374 17.80 7.93 8.89
N VAL A 375 16.94 8.50 8.04
CA VAL A 375 16.81 9.94 7.83
C VAL A 375 15.40 10.36 8.23
N GLN A 376 15.30 11.33 9.15
CA GLN A 376 14.02 11.76 9.71
C GLN A 376 13.41 12.88 8.85
N VAL A 377 12.30 12.59 8.19
CA VAL A 377 11.56 13.53 7.33
C VAL A 377 10.41 14.14 8.12
N GLY A 378 10.72 15.23 8.84
CA GLY A 378 9.80 15.94 9.74
C GLY A 378 8.69 16.73 9.06
N LEU A 379 7.93 17.47 9.86
CA LEU A 379 6.99 18.48 9.37
C LEU A 379 7.75 19.74 8.94
N PRO A 380 7.35 20.42 7.84
CA PRO A 380 8.00 21.66 7.40
C PRO A 380 7.72 22.82 8.35
N ASP A 381 8.74 23.64 8.60
CA ASP A 381 8.65 24.91 9.30
C ASP A 381 7.98 25.99 8.43
N ALA A 382 7.75 27.19 8.97
CA ALA A 382 7.13 28.28 8.22
C ALA A 382 7.87 28.63 6.90
N ALA A 383 9.21 28.60 6.87
CA ALA A 383 9.97 28.86 5.65
C ALA A 383 9.80 27.72 4.63
N GLY A 384 9.90 26.47 5.08
CA GLY A 384 9.65 25.28 4.27
C GLY A 384 8.24 25.21 3.71
N ARG A 385 7.22 25.59 4.50
CA ARG A 385 5.82 25.70 4.03
C ARG A 385 5.68 26.76 2.94
N THR A 386 6.33 27.93 3.06
CA THR A 386 6.36 28.93 1.98
C THR A 386 6.99 28.35 0.70
N ALA A 387 8.11 27.64 0.82
CA ALA A 387 8.80 27.04 -0.32
C ALA A 387 7.96 25.92 -1.00
N ILE A 388 7.30 25.07 -0.22
CA ILE A 388 6.37 24.04 -0.70
C ILE A 388 5.15 24.68 -1.41
N LEU A 389 4.56 25.73 -0.83
CA LEU A 389 3.50 26.50 -1.48
C LEU A 389 3.97 27.11 -2.79
N ALA A 390 5.21 27.62 -2.85
CA ALA A 390 5.79 28.16 -4.08
C ALA A 390 5.93 27.08 -5.18
N VAL A 391 6.32 25.85 -4.84
CA VAL A 391 6.35 24.71 -5.78
C VAL A 391 4.95 24.38 -6.31
N HIS A 392 3.96 24.21 -5.41
CA HIS A 392 2.61 23.82 -5.82
C HIS A 392 1.81 24.92 -6.54
N THR A 393 2.17 26.18 -6.36
CA THR A 393 1.51 27.31 -7.03
C THR A 393 2.10 27.67 -8.40
N ARG A 394 3.25 27.08 -8.82
CA ARG A 394 3.88 27.33 -10.15
C ARG A 394 2.90 27.20 -11.34
N GLY A 395 1.91 26.32 -11.23
CA GLY A 395 0.90 26.07 -12.27
C GLY A 395 -0.47 26.73 -12.06
N VAL A 396 -0.63 27.56 -11.02
CA VAL A 396 -1.93 28.13 -10.62
C VAL A 396 -1.96 29.64 -10.88
N PRO A 397 -2.93 30.17 -11.66
CA PRO A 397 -3.08 31.60 -11.86
C PRO A 397 -3.59 32.26 -10.57
N MET A 398 -2.73 33.05 -9.91
CA MET A 398 -3.06 33.76 -8.67
C MET A 398 -3.21 35.27 -8.88
N ASP A 399 -3.94 35.92 -7.97
CA ASP A 399 -3.95 37.37 -7.82
C ASP A 399 -2.65 37.87 -7.18
N ASP A 400 -2.18 39.03 -7.62
CA ASP A 400 -0.88 39.60 -7.22
C ASP A 400 -0.85 39.97 -5.72
N LYS A 401 -2.01 39.97 -5.04
CA LYS A 401 -2.16 40.18 -3.59
C LYS A 401 -2.02 38.91 -2.74
N VAL A 402 -1.84 37.73 -3.34
CA VAL A 402 -1.66 36.48 -2.59
C VAL A 402 -0.26 36.42 -1.98
N SER A 403 -0.16 36.41 -0.65
CA SER A 403 1.11 36.23 0.08
C SER A 403 1.27 34.79 0.54
N LEU A 404 2.28 34.09 0.01
CA LEU A 404 2.62 32.73 0.43
C LEU A 404 3.16 32.69 1.87
N ASP A 405 3.88 33.73 2.31
CA ASP A 405 4.35 33.86 3.70
C ASP A 405 3.20 33.98 4.69
N GLN A 406 2.12 34.69 4.31
CA GLN A 406 0.93 34.80 5.13
C GLN A 406 0.19 33.46 5.20
N LEU A 407 0.07 32.75 4.06
CA LEU A 407 -0.51 31.41 4.03
C LEU A 407 0.27 30.45 4.94
N ALA A 408 1.60 30.38 4.81
CA ALA A 408 2.46 29.50 5.59
C ALA A 408 2.33 29.71 7.13
N LYS A 409 2.07 30.95 7.57
CA LYS A 409 1.77 31.29 8.96
C LYS A 409 0.38 30.85 9.42
N THR A 410 -0.61 30.87 8.54
CA THR A 410 -1.97 30.36 8.83
C THR A 410 -2.11 28.84 8.75
N THR A 411 -1.07 28.13 8.27
CA THR A 411 -1.07 26.67 8.09
C THR A 411 -0.03 25.93 8.96
N PRO A 412 0.14 26.21 10.26
CA PRO A 412 1.13 25.52 11.09
C PRO A 412 0.80 24.03 11.22
N GLY A 413 1.84 23.20 11.23
CA GLY A 413 1.72 21.74 11.30
C GLY A 413 1.19 21.03 10.05
N MET A 414 0.75 21.75 9.01
CA MET A 414 0.32 21.14 7.74
C MET A 414 1.51 20.52 7.00
N THR A 415 1.33 19.30 6.49
CA THR A 415 2.34 18.58 5.70
C THR A 415 2.41 19.11 4.26
N GLY A 416 3.44 18.71 3.50
CA GLY A 416 3.54 19.09 2.10
C GLY A 416 2.34 18.61 1.26
N ALA A 417 1.82 17.41 1.56
CA ALA A 417 0.59 16.91 0.92
C ALA A 417 -0.65 17.74 1.28
N ASP A 418 -0.76 18.22 2.53
CA ASP A 418 -1.88 19.06 2.95
C ASP A 418 -1.83 20.44 2.28
N LEU A 419 -0.64 21.02 2.11
CA LEU A 419 -0.44 22.28 1.38
C LEU A 419 -0.73 22.12 -0.12
N ALA A 420 -0.31 21.01 -0.74
CA ALA A 420 -0.68 20.69 -2.12
C ALA A 420 -2.21 20.59 -2.29
N ASN A 421 -2.90 19.97 -1.31
CA ASN A 421 -4.35 19.86 -1.30
C ASN A 421 -5.04 21.22 -1.07
N LEU A 422 -4.49 22.09 -0.21
CA LEU A 422 -4.96 23.46 0.00
C LEU A 422 -4.92 24.30 -1.29
N VAL A 423 -3.80 24.25 -2.02
CA VAL A 423 -3.65 24.94 -3.32
C VAL A 423 -4.66 24.41 -4.34
N ASN A 424 -4.83 23.09 -4.41
CA ASN A 424 -5.80 22.46 -5.32
C ASN A 424 -7.26 22.84 -4.96
N GLU A 425 -7.63 22.82 -3.68
CA GLU A 425 -8.98 23.20 -3.24
C GLU A 425 -9.26 24.69 -3.47
N ALA A 426 -8.30 25.58 -3.23
CA ALA A 426 -8.44 27.02 -3.54
C ALA A 426 -8.68 27.24 -5.04
N ALA A 427 -7.97 26.52 -5.91
CA ALA A 427 -8.19 26.55 -7.35
C ALA A 427 -9.57 26.00 -7.76
N LEU A 428 -10.04 24.91 -7.14
CA LEU A 428 -11.38 24.35 -7.37
C LEU A 428 -12.50 25.30 -6.92
N LEU A 429 -12.33 25.99 -5.78
CA LEU A 429 -13.27 27.01 -5.31
C LEU A 429 -13.33 28.23 -6.24
N ALA A 430 -12.17 28.73 -6.70
CA ALA A 430 -12.09 29.81 -7.66
C ALA A 430 -12.75 29.44 -9.00
N ALA A 431 -12.47 28.24 -9.53
CA ALA A 431 -13.09 27.71 -10.75
C ALA A 431 -14.61 27.54 -10.61
N LYS A 432 -15.10 27.01 -9.47
CA LYS A 432 -16.53 26.89 -9.17
C LYS A 432 -17.23 28.26 -9.11
N ARG A 433 -16.51 29.32 -8.72
CA ARG A 433 -16.97 30.71 -8.69
C ARG A 433 -16.83 31.42 -10.05
N GLY A 434 -16.28 30.77 -11.07
CA GLY A 434 -16.04 31.37 -12.39
C GLY A 434 -14.93 32.43 -12.40
N LYS A 435 -14.01 32.40 -11.43
CA LYS A 435 -12.86 33.32 -11.37
C LYS A 435 -11.73 32.85 -12.30
N GLU A 436 -11.05 33.80 -12.95
CA GLU A 436 -9.85 33.52 -13.77
C GLU A 436 -8.56 33.38 -12.93
N LYS A 437 -8.52 34.01 -11.75
CA LYS A 437 -7.40 33.99 -10.80
C LYS A 437 -7.87 33.56 -9.41
N VAL A 438 -7.04 32.79 -8.71
CA VAL A 438 -7.23 32.41 -7.30
C VAL A 438 -6.85 33.59 -6.40
N THR A 439 -7.74 33.94 -5.47
CA THR A 439 -7.54 35.07 -4.53
C THR A 439 -7.23 34.57 -3.12
N MET A 440 -6.68 35.43 -2.26
CA MET A 440 -6.39 35.10 -0.86
C MET A 440 -7.64 34.61 -0.09
N ALA A 441 -8.83 35.12 -0.45
CA ALA A 441 -10.10 34.66 0.11
C ALA A 441 -10.45 33.21 -0.31
N ASP A 442 -10.10 32.78 -1.53
CA ASP A 442 -10.32 31.39 -1.95
C ASP A 442 -9.40 30.41 -1.20
N PHE A 443 -8.17 30.84 -0.85
CA PHE A 443 -7.29 30.09 0.05
C PHE A 443 -7.83 30.00 1.48
N ALA A 444 -8.34 31.11 2.03
CA ALA A 444 -8.94 31.11 3.37
C ALA A 444 -10.17 30.19 3.45
N ASP A 445 -11.05 30.25 2.44
CA ASP A 445 -12.22 29.36 2.32
C ASP A 445 -11.82 27.88 2.11
N ALA A 446 -10.72 27.62 1.38
CA ALA A 446 -10.18 26.27 1.17
C ALA A 446 -9.60 25.69 2.46
N LEU A 447 -8.83 26.48 3.23
CA LEU A 447 -8.28 26.08 4.52
C LEU A 447 -9.41 25.74 5.51
N GLU A 448 -10.42 26.60 5.60
CA GLU A 448 -11.61 26.37 6.41
C GLU A 448 -12.36 25.10 6.00
N LYS A 449 -12.52 24.85 4.69
CA LYS A 449 -13.14 23.62 4.17
C LYS A 449 -12.31 22.37 4.49
N LEU A 450 -10.98 22.45 4.48
CA LEU A 450 -10.11 21.32 4.80
C LEU A 450 -10.10 21.01 6.30
N GLN A 451 -10.09 22.02 7.16
CA GLN A 451 -10.08 21.84 8.61
C GLN A 451 -11.45 21.40 9.17
N LEU A 452 -12.55 21.92 8.62
CA LEU A 452 -13.90 21.80 9.21
C LEU A 452 -14.88 21.00 8.34
N GLY A 453 -14.48 20.66 7.11
CA GLY A 453 -15.35 20.08 6.11
C GLY A 453 -16.25 21.09 5.39
N ALA A 454 -17.12 20.57 4.54
CA ALA A 454 -18.06 21.39 3.78
C ALA A 454 -19.13 22.04 4.68
N ALA A 455 -19.48 23.29 4.35
CA ALA A 455 -20.62 23.98 4.94
C ALA A 455 -21.93 23.22 4.67
N ARG A 456 -22.80 23.17 5.68
CA ARG A 456 -24.08 22.48 5.64
C ARG A 456 -25.22 23.49 5.69
N SER A 457 -26.15 23.39 4.75
CA SER A 457 -27.39 24.18 4.74
C SER A 457 -28.38 23.62 5.76
N ILE A 458 -28.07 23.75 7.06
CA ILE A 458 -28.99 23.46 8.16
C ILE A 458 -29.69 24.76 8.54
N VAL A 459 -31.02 24.75 8.58
CA VAL A 459 -31.79 25.84 9.21
C VAL A 459 -31.77 25.58 10.72
N MET A 460 -30.94 26.33 11.46
CA MET A 460 -30.90 26.26 12.92
C MET A 460 -32.01 27.14 13.53
N PRO A 461 -32.72 26.68 14.58
CA PRO A 461 -33.56 27.53 15.41
C PRO A 461 -32.78 28.74 15.96
N GLU A 462 -33.47 29.86 16.19
CA GLU A 462 -32.86 31.10 16.68
C GLU A 462 -32.18 30.92 18.06
N GLU A 463 -32.79 30.14 18.95
CA GLU A 463 -32.22 29.79 20.26
C GLU A 463 -30.92 28.97 20.14
N GLU A 464 -30.86 28.01 19.20
CA GLU A 464 -29.66 27.21 18.95
C GLU A 464 -28.56 28.07 18.31
N ARG A 465 -28.90 28.85 17.28
CA ARG A 465 -28.00 29.83 16.64
C ARG A 465 -27.41 30.80 17.67
N THR A 466 -28.23 31.31 18.59
CA THR A 466 -27.80 32.20 19.68
C THR A 466 -26.88 31.49 20.66
N ARG A 467 -27.20 30.25 21.06
CA ARG A 467 -26.32 29.46 21.94
C ARG A 467 -24.97 29.19 21.28
N THR A 468 -24.96 28.78 20.02
CA THR A 468 -23.72 28.61 19.24
C THR A 468 -22.93 29.92 19.14
N ALA A 469 -23.58 31.07 18.93
CA ALA A 469 -22.89 32.36 18.93
C ALA A 469 -22.21 32.65 20.27
N PHE A 470 -22.86 32.39 21.41
CA PHE A 470 -22.24 32.52 22.74
C PHE A 470 -21.10 31.52 22.96
N HIS A 471 -21.24 30.28 22.48
CA HIS A 471 -20.21 29.24 22.55
C HIS A 471 -18.93 29.69 21.82
N GLU A 472 -19.05 30.09 20.55
CA GLU A 472 -17.90 30.54 19.76
C GLU A 472 -17.32 31.87 20.27
N ALA A 473 -18.16 32.81 20.68
CA ALA A 473 -17.70 34.05 21.30
C ALA A 473 -16.94 33.79 22.63
N GLY A 474 -17.28 32.73 23.35
CA GLY A 474 -16.58 32.26 24.55
C GLY A 474 -15.15 31.81 24.26
N HIS A 475 -14.97 30.91 23.30
CA HIS A 475 -13.63 30.51 22.83
C HIS A 475 -12.83 31.71 22.32
N ALA A 476 -13.45 32.56 21.51
CA ALA A 476 -12.79 33.71 20.91
C ALA A 476 -12.31 34.72 21.96
N LEU A 477 -13.18 35.12 22.90
CA LEU A 477 -12.84 36.10 23.92
C LEU A 477 -11.74 35.60 24.87
N LEU A 478 -11.76 34.31 25.23
CA LEU A 478 -10.64 33.72 25.97
C LEU A 478 -9.37 33.64 25.13
N GLY A 479 -9.46 33.27 23.85
CA GLY A 479 -8.32 33.29 22.92
C GLY A 479 -7.66 34.67 22.76
N MET A 480 -8.44 35.75 22.88
CA MET A 480 -7.95 37.13 22.81
C MET A 480 -7.37 37.65 24.13
N LEU A 481 -7.86 37.17 25.28
CA LEU A 481 -7.54 37.73 26.61
C LEU A 481 -6.61 36.87 27.47
N GLN A 482 -6.61 35.55 27.31
CA GLN A 482 -5.86 34.64 28.17
C GLN A 482 -4.38 34.54 27.72
N PRO A 483 -3.41 34.84 28.61
CA PRO A 483 -2.00 34.68 28.29
C PRO A 483 -1.68 33.23 27.91
N GLY A 484 -1.02 33.03 26.76
CA GLY A 484 -0.67 31.71 26.25
C GLY A 484 -1.79 30.99 25.49
N ALA A 485 -2.96 31.59 25.29
CA ALA A 485 -3.89 31.11 24.27
C ALA A 485 -3.43 31.51 22.86
N ASP A 486 -3.85 30.76 21.85
CA ASP A 486 -3.49 31.01 20.45
C ASP A 486 -4.38 32.13 19.84
N PRO A 487 -3.82 33.07 19.05
CA PRO A 487 -4.58 34.17 18.47
C PRO A 487 -5.75 33.72 17.59
N VAL A 488 -6.89 34.41 17.72
CA VAL A 488 -8.11 34.14 16.94
C VAL A 488 -7.97 34.70 15.53
N ARG A 489 -8.23 33.88 14.52
CA ARG A 489 -8.16 34.25 13.08
C ARG A 489 -9.52 34.41 12.43
N LYS A 490 -10.53 33.66 12.90
CA LYS A 490 -11.89 33.66 12.34
C LYS A 490 -12.86 33.08 13.36
N ILE A 491 -14.08 33.59 13.38
CA ILE A 491 -15.21 33.04 14.15
C ILE A 491 -16.38 32.86 13.19
N SER A 492 -17.12 31.75 13.25
CA SER A 492 -18.29 31.51 12.41
C SER A 492 -19.34 30.68 13.13
N ILE A 493 -20.61 31.04 12.96
CA ILE A 493 -21.77 30.26 13.45
C ILE A 493 -22.46 29.48 12.32
N ILE A 494 -21.74 29.26 11.21
CA ILE A 494 -22.22 28.50 10.06
C ILE A 494 -21.84 27.01 10.24
N PRO A 495 -22.81 26.07 10.26
CA PRO A 495 -22.52 24.66 10.45
C PRO A 495 -21.59 24.06 9.38
N ARG A 496 -20.52 23.39 9.79
CA ARG A 496 -19.53 22.74 8.92
C ARG A 496 -19.21 21.34 9.40
N GLY A 497 -19.29 20.36 8.50
CA GLY A 497 -19.01 18.97 8.83
C GLY A 497 -19.87 18.46 10.01
N ARG A 498 -19.23 18.23 11.17
CA ARG A 498 -19.89 17.84 12.43
C ARG A 498 -20.15 19.01 13.39
N ALA A 499 -19.52 20.16 13.20
CA ALA A 499 -19.63 21.32 14.09
C ALA A 499 -20.78 22.25 13.69
N LEU A 500 -21.36 22.94 14.68
CA LEU A 500 -22.44 23.92 14.49
C LEU A 500 -21.90 25.35 14.35
N GLY A 501 -20.80 25.65 15.04
CA GLY A 501 -19.98 26.85 14.87
C GLY A 501 -18.49 26.47 14.82
N VAL A 502 -17.62 27.48 14.75
CA VAL A 502 -16.18 27.34 14.88
C VAL A 502 -15.50 28.63 15.32
N THR A 503 -14.48 28.49 16.15
CA THR A 503 -13.47 29.50 16.44
C THR A 503 -12.12 28.99 15.99
N LEU A 504 -11.59 29.58 14.91
CA LEU A 504 -10.26 29.23 14.39
C LEU A 504 -9.20 30.07 15.10
N SER A 505 -8.46 29.45 16.02
CA SER A 505 -7.24 30.02 16.61
C SER A 505 -5.99 29.39 15.99
N THR A 506 -4.92 30.16 15.85
CA THR A 506 -3.70 29.70 15.14
C THR A 506 -2.44 30.37 15.70
N PRO A 507 -1.46 29.60 16.23
CA PRO A 507 -0.21 30.14 16.77
C PRO A 507 0.55 31.01 15.76
N ASP A 508 1.16 32.12 16.20
CA ASP A 508 2.00 32.98 15.34
C ASP A 508 3.34 32.34 14.93
N THR A 509 3.79 31.33 15.70
CA THR A 509 5.12 30.73 15.60
C THR A 509 5.03 29.22 15.74
N ASP A 510 5.73 28.47 14.90
CA ASP A 510 5.94 27.04 15.12
C ASP A 510 6.76 26.84 16.42
N ARG A 511 6.19 26.12 17.40
CA ARG A 511 6.83 25.84 18.70
C ARG A 511 7.08 24.35 18.86
N TYR A 512 8.32 23.99 19.16
CA TYR A 512 8.72 22.59 19.42
C TYR A 512 8.64 22.21 20.91
N ALA A 513 8.63 23.19 21.80
CA ALA A 513 8.48 23.01 23.24
C ALA A 513 7.42 23.98 23.79
N TYR A 514 6.67 23.51 24.79
CA TYR A 514 5.57 24.23 25.40
C TYR A 514 5.79 24.33 26.92
N ASP A 515 5.65 25.54 27.46
CA ASP A 515 5.66 25.77 28.90
C ASP A 515 4.28 25.52 29.54
N GLU A 516 4.24 25.39 30.87
CA GLU A 516 3.01 25.12 31.62
C GLU A 516 1.96 26.23 31.42
N GLN A 517 2.40 27.50 31.32
CA GLN A 517 1.51 28.64 31.16
C GLN A 517 0.76 28.59 29.82
N TYR A 518 1.45 28.27 28.73
CA TYR A 518 0.86 28.07 27.40
C TYR A 518 -0.12 26.90 27.39
N LEU A 519 0.23 25.76 28.01
CA LEU A 519 -0.68 24.61 28.06
C LEU A 519 -1.94 24.89 28.89
N ARG A 520 -1.82 25.60 30.03
CA ARG A 520 -2.97 26.12 30.78
C ARG A 520 -3.78 27.13 29.99
N GLY A 521 -3.12 28.00 29.20
CA GLY A 521 -3.76 28.94 28.28
C GLY A 521 -4.62 28.22 27.24
N ARG A 522 -4.10 27.16 26.63
CA ARG A 522 -4.84 26.30 25.69
C ARG A 522 -6.01 25.55 26.34
N ILE A 523 -5.83 24.99 27.54
CA ILE A 523 -6.93 24.38 28.32
C ILE A 523 -8.03 25.42 28.59
N THR A 524 -7.65 26.62 29.07
CA THR A 524 -8.59 27.70 29.39
C THR A 524 -9.37 28.15 28.14
N GLY A 525 -8.70 28.31 26.99
CA GLY A 525 -9.35 28.68 25.73
C GLY A 525 -10.28 27.59 25.17
N ALA A 526 -9.90 26.32 25.30
CA ALA A 526 -10.77 25.19 24.94
C ALA A 526 -12.01 25.09 25.84
N LEU A 527 -11.91 25.46 27.13
CA LEU A 527 -13.07 25.54 28.03
C LEU A 527 -14.01 26.73 27.75
N GLY A 528 -13.68 27.61 26.80
CA GLY A 528 -14.38 28.87 26.55
C GLY A 528 -15.84 28.73 26.16
N GLY A 529 -16.19 27.83 25.24
CA GLY A 529 -17.59 27.62 24.83
C GLY A 529 -18.48 27.12 25.97
N MET A 530 -18.02 26.10 26.71
CA MET A 530 -18.70 25.61 27.91
C MET A 530 -18.84 26.70 28.99
N ALA A 531 -17.76 27.45 29.26
CA ALA A 531 -17.78 28.50 30.28
C ALA A 531 -18.73 29.65 29.89
N ALA A 532 -18.81 30.01 28.60
CA ALA A 532 -19.76 31.00 28.11
C ALA A 532 -21.22 30.50 28.26
N GLU A 533 -21.51 29.25 27.90
CA GLU A 533 -22.83 28.66 28.11
C GLU A 533 -23.24 28.69 29.59
N GLN A 534 -22.31 28.35 30.50
CA GLN A 534 -22.55 28.38 31.94
C GLN A 534 -22.77 29.81 32.48
N VAL A 535 -22.00 30.81 32.01
CA VAL A 535 -22.13 32.22 32.41
C VAL A 535 -23.41 32.88 31.86
N VAL A 536 -23.89 32.44 30.70
CA VAL A 536 -25.02 33.07 29.99
C VAL A 536 -26.34 32.37 30.30
N PHE A 537 -26.37 31.04 30.25
CA PHE A 537 -27.59 30.23 30.34
C PHE A 537 -27.67 29.38 31.61
N GLY A 538 -26.57 29.22 32.36
CA GLY A 538 -26.53 28.37 33.55
C GLY A 538 -26.67 26.87 33.27
N VAL A 539 -26.41 26.45 32.04
CA VAL A 539 -26.49 25.04 31.60
C VAL A 539 -25.21 24.63 30.88
N ILE A 540 -24.90 23.34 30.93
CA ILE A 540 -23.84 22.70 30.15
C ILE A 540 -24.50 21.88 29.06
N THR A 541 -24.10 22.05 27.79
CA THR A 541 -24.57 21.22 26.68
C THR A 541 -23.54 20.20 26.21
N THR A 542 -23.97 19.31 25.31
CA THR A 542 -23.09 18.36 24.62
C THR A 542 -22.21 19.00 23.53
N GLY A 543 -22.30 20.31 23.30
CA GLY A 543 -21.53 20.99 22.26
C GLY A 543 -20.01 20.92 22.47
N ALA A 544 -19.58 20.97 23.74
CA ALA A 544 -18.18 21.00 24.14
C ALA A 544 -17.49 19.61 24.20
N GLU A 545 -18.05 18.56 23.59
CA GLU A 545 -17.50 17.19 23.63
C GLU A 545 -16.05 17.15 23.13
N ASN A 546 -15.79 17.72 21.95
CA ASN A 546 -14.46 17.78 21.34
C ASN A 546 -13.46 18.60 22.18
N ASP A 547 -13.91 19.69 22.80
CA ASP A 547 -13.04 20.54 23.61
C ASP A 547 -12.63 19.85 24.91
N LEU A 548 -13.56 19.12 25.54
CA LEU A 548 -13.27 18.28 26.70
C LEU A 548 -12.28 17.15 26.36
N GLU A 549 -12.33 16.57 25.16
CA GLU A 549 -11.32 15.60 24.71
C GLU A 549 -9.92 16.25 24.63
N GLN A 550 -9.81 17.44 24.03
CA GLN A 550 -8.54 18.19 23.96
C GLN A 550 -8.02 18.58 25.35
N VAL A 551 -8.90 19.14 26.19
CA VAL A 551 -8.60 19.50 27.59
C VAL A 551 -8.07 18.30 28.37
N THR A 552 -8.75 17.15 28.27
CA THR A 552 -8.36 15.91 28.95
C THR A 552 -7.01 15.41 28.43
N MET A 553 -6.78 15.45 27.12
CA MET A 553 -5.52 15.01 26.50
C MET A 553 -4.32 15.87 26.94
N ILE A 554 -4.51 17.19 27.02
CA ILE A 554 -3.46 18.13 27.46
C ILE A 554 -3.21 17.96 28.96
N ALA A 555 -4.25 17.98 29.80
CA ALA A 555 -4.11 17.88 31.26
C ALA A 555 -3.46 16.55 31.69
N ARG A 556 -3.89 15.40 31.13
CA ARG A 556 -3.24 14.10 31.37
C ARG A 556 -1.81 14.06 30.81
N GLY A 557 -1.53 14.79 29.73
CA GLY A 557 -0.17 14.97 29.20
C GLY A 557 0.75 15.73 30.15
N MET A 558 0.30 16.87 30.67
CA MET A 558 1.03 17.70 31.64
C MET A 558 1.45 16.87 32.86
N VAL A 559 0.50 16.16 33.45
CA VAL A 559 0.71 15.39 34.69
C VAL A 559 1.45 14.07 34.43
N GLY A 560 1.02 13.29 33.43
CA GLY A 560 1.48 11.91 33.22
C GLY A 560 2.63 11.72 32.23
N ARG A 561 3.03 12.76 31.48
CA ARG A 561 4.10 12.68 30.45
C ARG A 561 5.17 13.76 30.57
N TRP A 562 4.76 15.00 30.86
CA TRP A 562 5.65 16.17 30.82
C TRP A 562 6.17 16.62 32.19
N GLY A 563 5.80 15.93 33.28
CA GLY A 563 6.32 16.19 34.62
C GLY A 563 5.85 17.50 35.25
N MET A 564 4.71 18.06 34.79
CA MET A 564 4.17 19.34 35.23
C MET A 564 3.18 19.21 36.42
N SER A 565 3.44 18.28 37.33
CA SER A 565 2.74 18.17 38.62
C SER A 565 3.72 17.81 39.72
N GLU A 566 3.71 18.58 40.80
CA GLU A 566 4.59 18.36 41.96
C GLU A 566 4.33 17.03 42.67
N LYS A 567 3.07 16.54 42.69
CA LYS A 567 2.70 15.28 43.34
C LYS A 567 3.22 14.05 42.59
N VAL A 568 3.30 14.14 41.26
CA VAL A 568 3.79 13.08 40.38
C VAL A 568 5.31 13.17 40.18
N GLY A 569 5.83 14.40 40.10
CA GLY A 569 7.23 14.69 39.84
C GLY A 569 7.63 14.52 38.36
N PRO A 570 8.93 14.63 38.05
CA PRO A 570 9.45 14.56 36.68
C PRO A 570 9.55 13.12 36.16
N LEU A 571 8.41 12.43 36.06
CA LEU A 571 8.29 11.03 35.64
C LEU A 571 7.28 10.87 34.50
N THR A 572 7.59 9.98 33.55
CA THR A 572 6.65 9.57 32.50
C THR A 572 5.91 8.30 32.94
N ILE A 573 4.61 8.44 33.19
CA ILE A 573 3.70 7.35 33.62
C ILE A 573 2.86 6.84 32.46
N LEU A 574 2.40 7.74 31.59
CA LEU A 574 1.55 7.42 30.45
C LEU A 574 2.42 7.23 29.19
N PRO A 575 2.40 6.06 28.53
CA PRO A 575 3.10 5.87 27.27
C PRO A 575 2.46 6.70 26.14
N ASN A 576 3.22 6.97 25.07
CA ASN A 576 2.69 7.63 23.87
C ASN A 576 1.92 6.67 22.96
N ASP A 577 2.32 5.41 22.94
CA ASP A 577 1.67 4.34 22.17
C ASP A 577 0.65 3.59 23.05
N GLY A 578 -0.30 2.89 22.42
CA GLY A 578 -1.35 2.09 23.08
C GLY A 578 -0.88 0.87 23.89
N GLN A 579 0.36 0.90 24.38
CA GLN A 579 0.84 0.07 25.49
C GLN A 579 0.08 0.43 26.77
N GLN A 580 -0.02 -0.52 27.70
CA GLN A 580 -0.62 -0.26 29.01
C GLN A 580 0.34 0.59 29.87
N PRO A 581 -0.17 1.58 30.65
CA PRO A 581 0.66 2.34 31.58
C PRO A 581 1.37 1.44 32.59
N GLN A 582 2.69 1.58 32.71
CA GLN A 582 3.52 0.79 33.64
C GLN A 582 3.60 1.46 35.01
N ALA A 583 2.44 1.69 35.64
CA ALA A 583 2.34 2.36 36.93
C ALA A 583 1.29 1.71 37.85
N SER A 584 1.41 1.95 39.16
CA SER A 584 0.44 1.41 40.12
C SER A 584 -0.95 2.08 39.94
N PRO A 585 -2.05 1.39 40.30
CA PRO A 585 -3.38 2.00 40.28
C PRO A 585 -3.49 3.28 41.12
N ALA A 586 -2.77 3.35 42.24
CA ALA A 586 -2.70 4.56 43.07
C ALA A 586 -2.00 5.71 42.35
N THR A 587 -0.90 5.44 41.65
CA THR A 587 -0.19 6.42 40.82
C THR A 587 -1.08 6.94 39.68
N LEU A 588 -1.83 6.06 39.02
CA LEU A 588 -2.78 6.44 37.96
C LEU A 588 -3.95 7.27 38.51
N ALA A 589 -4.46 6.94 39.70
CA ALA A 589 -5.46 7.76 40.38
C ALA A 589 -4.93 9.17 40.71
N THR A 590 -3.68 9.28 41.19
CA THR A 590 -3.02 10.58 41.43
C THR A 590 -2.88 11.40 40.14
N VAL A 591 -2.58 10.76 39.00
CA VAL A 591 -2.53 11.44 37.69
C VAL A 591 -3.90 12.01 37.32
N ASP A 592 -4.98 11.27 37.55
CA ASP A 592 -6.34 11.68 37.19
C ASP A 592 -6.92 12.74 38.15
N GLU A 593 -6.56 12.69 39.43
CA GLU A 593 -6.86 13.74 40.41
C GLU A 593 -6.16 15.07 40.09
N GLU A 594 -4.85 15.02 39.77
CA GLU A 594 -4.09 16.22 39.42
C GLU A 594 -4.50 16.79 38.07
N ALA A 595 -4.83 15.94 37.09
CA ALA A 595 -5.39 16.40 35.81
C ALA A 595 -6.73 17.10 36.02
N ARG A 596 -7.62 16.55 36.87
CA ARG A 596 -8.89 17.22 37.23
C ARG A 596 -8.64 18.57 37.89
N ARG A 597 -7.75 18.65 38.88
CA ARG A 597 -7.40 19.91 39.56
C ARG A 597 -6.97 21.00 38.57
N ILE A 598 -6.10 20.67 37.61
CA ILE A 598 -5.64 21.63 36.59
C ILE A 598 -6.81 22.10 35.70
N VAL A 599 -7.72 21.19 35.34
CA VAL A 599 -8.90 21.53 34.53
C VAL A 599 -9.87 22.42 35.31
N ASP A 600 -10.16 22.09 36.57
CA ASP A 600 -11.05 22.87 37.44
C ASP A 600 -10.50 24.31 37.63
N GLU A 601 -9.20 24.45 37.92
CA GLU A 601 -8.51 25.76 38.00
C GLU A 601 -8.63 26.58 36.71
N CYS A 602 -8.50 25.94 35.55
CA CYS A 602 -8.65 26.61 34.26
C CYS A 602 -10.11 26.95 33.94
N TYR A 603 -11.06 26.14 34.41
CA TYR A 603 -12.49 26.38 34.23
C TYR A 603 -12.99 27.54 35.09
N GLU A 604 -12.61 27.58 36.37
CA GLU A 604 -12.88 28.74 37.24
C GLU A 604 -12.29 30.03 36.66
N ARG A 605 -11.07 29.95 36.11
CA ARG A 605 -10.43 31.07 35.41
C ARG A 605 -11.20 31.50 34.15
N ALA A 606 -11.69 30.56 33.35
CA ALA A 606 -12.51 30.83 32.17
C ALA A 606 -13.83 31.55 32.54
N LEU A 607 -14.55 31.02 33.54
CA LEU A 607 -15.78 31.62 34.08
C LEU A 607 -15.53 33.05 34.58
N GLN A 608 -14.43 33.28 35.30
CA GLN A 608 -14.05 34.60 35.79
C GLN A 608 -13.81 35.59 34.64
N VAL A 609 -12.98 35.24 33.64
CA VAL A 609 -12.65 36.15 32.53
C VAL A 609 -13.89 36.51 31.72
N LEU A 610 -14.76 35.54 31.44
CA LEU A 610 -16.00 35.77 30.69
C LEU A 610 -17.03 36.57 31.49
N GLY A 611 -17.10 36.37 32.81
CA GLY A 611 -17.93 37.19 33.70
C GLY A 611 -17.44 38.64 33.79
N ASP A 612 -16.14 38.84 33.97
CA ASP A 612 -15.49 40.16 34.07
C ASP A 612 -15.54 40.96 32.76
N ASN A 613 -15.73 40.30 31.61
CA ASN A 613 -15.76 40.90 30.27
C ASN A 613 -17.08 40.60 29.51
N ARG A 614 -18.19 40.50 30.25
CA ARG A 614 -19.49 40.11 29.70
C ARG A 614 -20.00 41.04 28.59
N ASP A 615 -19.70 42.33 28.71
CA ASP A 615 -19.99 43.37 27.71
C ASP A 615 -19.36 43.06 26.34
N LYS A 616 -18.10 42.59 26.33
CA LYS A 616 -17.38 42.20 25.11
C LYS A 616 -17.92 40.90 24.53
N LEU A 617 -18.30 39.94 25.39
CA LEU A 617 -18.91 38.68 24.97
C LEU A 617 -20.23 38.96 24.22
N ASP A 618 -21.13 39.75 24.83
CA ASP A 618 -22.41 40.12 24.23
C ASP A 618 -22.21 40.92 22.92
N ALA A 619 -21.18 41.76 22.82
CA ALA A 619 -20.84 42.51 21.60
C ALA A 619 -20.35 41.62 20.43
N ILE A 620 -19.48 40.62 20.72
CA ILE A 620 -19.06 39.62 19.72
C ILE A 620 -20.28 38.82 19.22
N VAL A 621 -21.18 38.42 20.13
CA VAL A 621 -22.39 37.67 19.79
C VAL A 621 -23.33 38.49 18.91
N ALA A 622 -23.54 39.78 19.21
CA ALA A 622 -24.36 40.65 18.36
C ALA A 622 -23.81 40.71 16.92
N ALA A 623 -22.50 40.90 16.76
CA ALA A 623 -21.84 40.92 15.46
C ALA A 623 -21.89 39.56 14.74
N LEU A 624 -21.78 38.43 15.47
CA LEU A 624 -21.95 37.08 14.89
C LEU A 624 -23.38 36.81 14.45
N LEU A 625 -24.39 37.29 15.18
CA LEU A 625 -25.79 37.11 14.80
C LEU A 625 -26.15 37.95 13.56
N GLU A 626 -25.54 39.12 13.37
CA GLU A 626 -25.72 39.96 12.18
C GLU A 626 -24.96 39.44 10.95
N HIS A 627 -23.68 39.05 11.11
CA HIS A 627 -22.80 38.74 9.97
C HIS A 627 -22.53 37.25 9.74
N GLU A 628 -22.95 36.36 10.64
CA GLU A 628 -22.73 34.91 10.66
C GLU A 628 -21.26 34.45 10.74
N THR A 629 -20.31 35.32 10.40
CA THR A 629 -18.87 35.06 10.37
C THR A 629 -18.12 36.37 10.54
N LEU A 630 -17.09 36.36 11.40
CA LEU A 630 -16.16 37.47 11.62
C LEU A 630 -14.75 36.99 11.26
N ASP A 631 -14.01 37.81 10.50
CA ASP A 631 -12.57 37.61 10.29
C ASP A 631 -11.77 38.15 11.49
N GLU A 632 -10.44 38.00 11.49
CA GLU A 632 -9.57 38.47 12.58
C GLU A 632 -9.83 39.96 12.92
N ALA A 633 -9.89 40.82 11.91
CA ALA A 633 -10.12 42.25 12.13
C ALA A 633 -11.51 42.53 12.75
N GLY A 634 -12.57 41.93 12.20
CA GLY A 634 -13.93 42.07 12.70
C GLY A 634 -14.13 41.48 14.10
N ALA A 635 -13.51 40.35 14.39
CA ALA A 635 -13.58 39.69 15.69
C ALA A 635 -12.95 40.53 16.81
N TYR A 636 -11.72 41.02 16.60
CA TYR A 636 -11.05 41.90 17.57
C TYR A 636 -11.78 43.26 17.70
N ALA A 637 -12.29 43.81 16.59
CA ALA A 637 -13.08 45.05 16.61
C ALA A 637 -14.40 44.91 17.39
N ALA A 638 -15.13 43.81 17.21
CA ALA A 638 -16.36 43.52 17.96
C ALA A 638 -16.10 43.33 19.46
N ALA A 639 -14.95 42.76 19.83
CA ALA A 639 -14.49 42.65 21.22
C ALA A 639 -14.02 43.99 21.83
N GLY A 640 -13.89 45.07 21.04
CA GLY A 640 -13.28 46.33 21.47
C GLY A 640 -11.78 46.20 21.79
N LEU A 641 -11.10 45.22 21.20
CA LEU A 641 -9.69 44.93 21.45
C LEU A 641 -8.83 45.32 20.23
N ALA A 642 -7.60 45.77 20.49
CA ALA A 642 -6.63 45.97 19.41
C ALA A 642 -6.17 44.60 18.88
N THR A 643 -6.15 44.46 17.55
CA THR A 643 -5.54 43.29 16.89
C THR A 643 -4.05 43.23 17.26
N GLN A 644 -3.53 42.06 17.62
CA GLN A 644 -2.11 41.89 17.95
C GLN A 644 -1.17 42.07 16.73
N ALA A 645 -1.75 42.22 15.53
CA ALA A 645 -1.10 42.63 14.27
C ALA A 645 -0.50 44.06 14.34
N GLY A 646 0.49 44.26 15.20
CA GLY A 646 1.15 45.55 15.42
C GLY A 646 2.44 45.47 16.26
N SER A 647 2.64 44.44 17.08
CA SER A 647 3.87 44.27 17.88
C SER A 647 5.05 43.66 17.10
N SER A 648 5.24 44.09 15.85
CA SER A 648 6.53 44.00 15.15
C SER A 648 7.52 45.08 15.59
N GLY A 649 7.24 45.75 16.70
CA GLY A 649 8.25 46.46 17.48
C GLY A 649 9.35 45.47 17.85
N SER A 650 10.52 45.61 17.23
CA SER A 650 11.70 44.81 17.48
C SER A 650 12.08 44.87 18.95
N VAL A 651 11.63 43.90 19.75
CA VAL A 651 12.33 43.55 20.97
C VAL A 651 13.65 42.95 20.49
N ASP A 652 14.69 43.78 20.40
CA ASP A 652 16.07 43.37 20.10
C ASP A 652 16.60 42.54 21.29
N ARG A 653 16.02 41.36 21.51
CA ARG A 653 16.65 40.26 22.22
C ARG A 653 17.73 39.70 21.30
N ARG A 654 18.79 40.49 21.11
CA ARG A 654 20.11 39.90 20.97
C ARG A 654 20.25 38.92 22.12
N PRO A 655 20.67 37.66 21.89
CA PRO A 655 21.21 36.89 22.99
C PRO A 655 22.31 37.75 23.59
N ALA A 656 22.20 38.09 24.88
CA ALA A 656 23.25 38.80 25.57
C ALA A 656 24.50 37.91 25.42
N ALA A 657 25.49 38.39 24.66
CA ALA A 657 26.74 37.69 24.51
C ALA A 657 27.32 37.54 25.91
N VAL A 658 27.29 36.31 26.44
CA VAL A 658 27.96 35.99 27.69
C VAL A 658 29.44 36.14 27.37
N GLU A 659 30.00 37.30 27.72
CA GLU A 659 31.45 37.50 27.72
C GLU A 659 32.05 36.38 28.57
N ALA A 660 32.75 35.47 27.90
CA ALA A 660 33.48 34.39 28.56
C ALA A 660 34.65 34.97 29.35
N ARG A 661 34.37 35.49 30.54
CA ARG A 661 35.38 35.80 31.55
C ARG A 661 35.87 34.48 32.13
N PRO A 662 37.18 34.16 32.04
CA PRO A 662 37.70 32.91 32.55
C PRO A 662 37.80 32.96 34.08
N THR A 663 36.72 32.60 34.78
CA THR A 663 36.80 32.32 36.22
C THR A 663 37.36 30.92 36.44
N ALA A 664 38.54 30.87 37.04
CA ALA A 664 39.26 29.65 37.35
C ALA A 664 38.44 28.69 38.24
N PHE A 665 38.67 27.38 38.06
CA PHE A 665 38.24 26.37 39.01
C PHE A 665 38.86 26.67 40.39
N THR A 666 38.04 27.19 41.31
CA THR A 666 38.35 27.21 42.75
C THR A 666 37.56 26.10 43.43
N GLN A 667 38.25 25.34 44.25
CA GLN A 667 37.76 24.09 44.84
C GLN A 667 36.63 24.31 45.85
N ALA A 668 35.84 23.27 46.08
CA ALA A 668 34.79 23.28 47.10
C ALA A 668 35.39 23.45 48.50
N HIS A 669 34.79 24.33 49.32
CA HIS A 669 35.03 24.34 50.76
C HIS A 669 34.04 23.40 51.49
N PRO A 670 34.49 22.65 52.51
CA PRO A 670 33.68 21.62 53.17
C PRO A 670 32.80 22.18 54.30
N ALA A 671 31.83 21.37 54.72
CA ALA A 671 30.99 21.64 55.89
C ALA A 671 31.79 21.61 57.21
N ALA A 672 31.30 22.34 58.22
CA ALA A 672 31.90 22.43 59.55
C ALA A 672 31.74 21.12 60.37
N PRO A 673 32.60 20.88 61.38
CA PRO A 673 32.82 19.54 61.93
C PRO A 673 31.94 19.17 63.14
N ILE A 674 31.88 17.86 63.41
CA ILE A 674 31.43 17.25 64.67
C ILE A 674 32.66 16.65 65.37
N ASP A 675 32.85 16.95 66.65
CA ASP A 675 34.03 16.51 67.44
C ASP A 675 34.00 15.01 67.78
N GLY A 676 35.17 14.32 67.76
CA GLY A 676 35.26 12.95 68.31
C GLY A 676 36.40 11.98 67.95
N VAL A 677 37.70 12.37 68.04
CA VAL A 677 38.84 11.54 68.57
C VAL A 677 39.13 10.11 67.98
N PRO A 678 40.39 9.69 67.66
CA PRO A 678 41.57 10.35 67.06
C PRO A 678 42.19 9.53 65.86
N ALA A 679 43.39 9.90 65.40
CA ALA A 679 44.10 9.37 64.21
C ALA A 679 44.61 7.90 64.31
N THR A 680 45.19 7.29 63.25
CA THR A 680 46.66 7.31 63.00
C THR A 680 47.09 6.67 61.65
N THR A 681 47.74 7.44 60.75
CA THR A 681 48.73 7.07 59.68
C THR A 681 48.34 6.13 58.50
N LEU A 682 49.01 6.10 57.32
CA LEU A 682 50.35 6.58 56.91
C LEU A 682 50.42 7.04 55.42
N GLU A 683 51.48 7.79 55.09
CA GLU A 683 51.99 8.23 53.77
C GLU A 683 52.52 7.06 52.88
N SER A 684 53.05 7.24 51.65
CA SER A 684 52.70 8.04 50.45
C SER A 684 53.65 7.64 49.27
N GLU A 685 53.15 7.48 48.04
CA GLU A 685 53.79 7.87 46.74
C GLU A 685 55.23 7.30 46.37
N PRO A 686 55.86 7.56 45.20
CA PRO A 686 55.37 7.96 43.85
C PRO A 686 56.10 7.29 42.60
N VAL A 687 55.76 7.82 41.40
CA VAL A 687 56.55 7.99 40.13
C VAL A 687 56.58 6.94 38.97
N ALA A 688 55.81 7.31 37.92
CA ALA A 688 55.97 7.25 36.44
C ALA A 688 57.21 6.65 35.70
N SER A 689 57.00 6.17 34.45
CA SER A 689 57.26 6.92 33.17
C SER A 689 57.45 6.06 31.88
N VAL A 690 56.94 6.54 30.71
CA VAL A 690 57.40 6.39 29.28
C VAL A 690 57.78 4.98 28.71
N GLY A 691 57.56 4.55 27.45
CA GLY A 691 56.87 5.08 26.25
C GLY A 691 57.51 4.60 24.91
N SER A 692 56.68 4.35 23.88
CA SER A 692 56.99 4.27 22.42
C SER A 692 57.52 2.98 21.71
N ALA A 693 57.11 2.87 20.42
CA ALA A 693 57.68 2.16 19.26
C ALA A 693 57.37 0.66 19.00
N ALA A 694 57.46 0.26 17.71
CA ALA A 694 56.85 -0.94 17.10
C ALA A 694 57.80 -1.75 16.18
N ALA A 695 57.50 -3.03 15.93
CA ALA A 695 57.90 -3.81 14.75
C ALA A 695 57.16 -5.18 14.66
N GLU A 696 56.92 -5.66 13.43
CA GLU A 696 56.50 -7.04 13.06
C GLU A 696 57.73 -7.95 12.78
N PRO A 697 57.61 -9.17 12.20
CA PRO A 697 56.88 -10.39 12.59
C PRO A 697 57.80 -11.64 12.65
N GLU A 698 57.28 -12.84 12.99
CA GLU A 698 57.50 -14.11 12.23
C GLU A 698 56.79 -15.34 12.86
N SER A 699 56.56 -16.39 12.05
CA SER A 699 56.01 -17.71 12.46
C SER A 699 57.07 -18.81 12.32
N PRO A 700 56.87 -20.02 12.91
CA PRO A 700 56.63 -21.16 12.01
C PRO A 700 55.71 -22.31 12.55
N SER A 701 55.45 -23.26 11.65
CA SER A 701 54.72 -24.56 11.74
C SER A 701 55.15 -25.53 12.87
N GLY A 702 54.40 -26.60 13.23
CA GLY A 702 53.09 -27.09 12.76
C GLY A 702 52.80 -28.58 13.08
N ALA A 703 51.59 -29.05 12.73
CA ALA A 703 51.10 -30.44 12.52
C ALA A 703 51.28 -31.57 13.57
N SER A 704 50.16 -32.10 14.12
CA SER A 704 49.72 -33.52 14.03
C SER A 704 48.47 -33.82 14.91
N GLY A 705 47.58 -34.72 14.46
CA GLY A 705 46.53 -35.37 15.30
C GLY A 705 46.92 -36.81 15.65
N PRO A 706 45.99 -37.74 16.03
CA PRO A 706 44.52 -37.64 16.08
C PRO A 706 43.84 -38.33 17.32
N ALA A 707 42.52 -38.54 17.22
CA ALA A 707 41.71 -39.64 17.81
C ALA A 707 40.87 -39.45 19.12
N GLU A 708 39.63 -39.93 18.99
CA GLU A 708 38.55 -40.28 19.95
C GLU A 708 38.96 -41.38 20.98
N PRO A 709 38.18 -41.69 22.07
CA PRO A 709 36.72 -41.91 22.05
C PRO A 709 35.88 -41.54 23.32
N GLU A 710 34.58 -41.85 23.25
CA GLU A 710 33.60 -41.83 24.37
C GLU A 710 33.92 -42.84 25.50
N PRO A 711 33.14 -42.83 26.60
CA PRO A 711 32.19 -43.96 26.73
C PRO A 711 30.80 -43.63 27.29
N SER A 712 29.85 -44.50 26.97
CA SER A 712 28.51 -44.60 27.57
C SER A 712 28.40 -45.73 28.60
N SER A 713 27.36 -45.64 29.43
CA SER A 713 26.58 -46.72 30.10
C SER A 713 26.38 -46.50 31.62
N GLY A 714 25.17 -46.79 32.10
CA GLY A 714 24.74 -46.52 33.48
C GLY A 714 24.62 -47.78 34.35
N LEU A 715 24.12 -47.59 35.57
CA LEU A 715 23.71 -48.64 36.51
C LEU A 715 22.56 -48.13 37.42
N SER A 716 21.88 -49.06 38.09
CA SER A 716 20.48 -48.95 38.56
C SER A 716 20.27 -48.82 40.08
N GLU A 717 19.15 -48.20 40.47
CA GLU A 717 18.17 -48.48 41.57
C GLU A 717 18.55 -49.34 42.82
N PRO A 718 17.95 -49.13 44.03
CA PRO A 718 16.47 -49.24 44.19
C PRO A 718 15.70 -48.51 45.33
N SER A 719 14.37 -48.46 45.15
CA SER A 719 13.26 -48.62 46.12
C SER A 719 13.06 -47.70 47.35
N SER A 720 11.90 -47.02 47.41
CA SER A 720 10.82 -47.35 48.39
C SER A 720 9.53 -46.51 48.20
N GLU A 721 8.38 -47.19 48.32
CA GLU A 721 6.99 -46.69 48.47
C GLU A 721 6.44 -47.29 49.82
N PRO A 722 5.23 -46.98 50.38
CA PRO A 722 3.97 -46.65 49.67
C PRO A 722 2.94 -45.70 50.38
N SER A 723 1.80 -45.45 49.67
CA SER A 723 0.42 -45.26 50.19
C SER A 723 0.08 -44.02 51.07
N SER A 724 -1.17 -43.56 51.27
CA SER A 724 -2.44 -43.64 50.50
C SER A 724 -3.51 -42.73 51.13
N GLY A 725 -4.47 -42.20 50.34
CA GLY A 725 -5.84 -41.92 50.81
C GLY A 725 -6.23 -40.44 51.07
N PRO A 726 -7.47 -40.01 50.73
CA PRO A 726 -7.94 -38.62 50.86
C PRO A 726 -8.95 -38.41 52.01
N SER A 727 -9.29 -37.14 52.29
CA SER A 727 -10.46 -36.79 53.12
C SER A 727 -11.08 -35.43 52.75
N SER A 728 -12.37 -35.30 53.06
CA SER A 728 -13.31 -34.29 52.57
C SER A 728 -13.99 -33.50 53.71
N GLU A 729 -14.20 -32.19 53.52
CA GLU A 729 -15.31 -31.36 54.10
C GLU A 729 -15.45 -31.30 55.67
N PRO A 730 -16.26 -30.41 56.32
CA PRO A 730 -17.54 -29.84 55.84
C PRO A 730 -18.01 -28.40 56.25
N SER A 731 -18.91 -27.86 55.42
CA SER A 731 -20.26 -27.26 55.67
C SER A 731 -20.61 -26.07 56.60
N SER A 732 -21.76 -25.47 56.23
CA SER A 732 -22.71 -24.56 56.94
C SER A 732 -22.43 -23.04 56.97
N GLY A 733 -23.42 -22.12 56.76
CA GLY A 733 -24.80 -22.26 56.26
C GLY A 733 -25.86 -21.45 57.05
N LEU A 734 -26.52 -20.47 56.39
CA LEU A 734 -27.75 -19.68 56.73
C LEU A 734 -27.97 -18.68 55.55
N SER A 735 -29.13 -18.07 55.21
CA SER A 735 -30.57 -18.38 55.42
C SER A 735 -31.46 -17.45 54.56
N GLU A 736 -32.72 -17.83 54.31
CA GLU A 736 -33.79 -17.05 53.62
C GLU A 736 -34.71 -16.30 54.65
N PRO A 737 -35.90 -15.64 54.35
CA PRO A 737 -36.70 -15.59 53.11
C PRO A 737 -37.56 -14.31 52.76
N SER A 738 -38.38 -14.43 51.69
CA SER A 738 -39.68 -13.74 51.38
C SER A 738 -39.65 -12.28 50.85
N ASP A 739 -40.61 -11.76 50.05
CA ASP A 739 -41.91 -12.31 49.56
C ASP A 739 -42.43 -11.63 48.26
N SER A 740 -43.47 -12.21 47.65
CA SER A 740 -44.52 -11.62 46.77
C SER A 740 -44.28 -11.30 45.28
N GLY A 741 -45.10 -11.93 44.42
CA GLY A 741 -45.63 -11.36 43.15
C GLY A 741 -47.08 -10.86 43.37
N PRO A 742 -48.01 -10.84 42.38
CA PRO A 742 -47.94 -11.38 41.00
C PRO A 742 -48.66 -10.52 39.90
N SER A 743 -48.88 -11.14 38.71
CA SER A 743 -49.92 -10.84 37.68
C SER A 743 -49.68 -9.66 36.70
N ALA A 744 -49.54 -9.90 35.38
CA ALA A 744 -50.58 -10.15 34.34
C ALA A 744 -51.34 -8.86 33.92
N GLU A 745 -51.79 -8.60 32.69
CA GLU A 745 -51.74 -9.26 31.37
C GLU A 745 -51.83 -8.12 30.29
N ALA A 746 -51.77 -8.26 28.95
CA ALA A 746 -51.78 -9.40 28.01
C ALA A 746 -50.90 -9.07 26.77
N GLY A 747 -50.96 -9.88 25.70
CA GLY A 747 -50.18 -9.67 24.46
C GLY A 747 -51.00 -9.43 23.18
N HIS A 748 -50.33 -8.96 22.12
CA HIS A 748 -50.75 -9.13 20.72
C HIS A 748 -49.53 -9.19 19.77
N ARG A 749 -49.58 -10.13 18.82
CA ARG A 749 -48.72 -10.32 17.63
C ARG A 749 -49.65 -10.79 16.50
N PRO A 750 -49.25 -10.78 15.22
CA PRO A 750 -48.22 -9.96 14.56
C PRO A 750 -48.78 -9.27 13.28
N SER A 751 -47.95 -8.50 12.55
CA SER A 751 -48.19 -8.27 11.12
C SER A 751 -46.90 -8.43 10.30
N THR A 752 -47.05 -9.01 9.12
CA THR A 752 -45.99 -9.49 8.21
C THR A 752 -45.69 -8.46 7.12
N GLY A 753 -44.43 -8.34 6.68
CA GLY A 753 -44.06 -7.52 5.51
C GLY A 753 -42.53 -7.48 5.29
N PRO A 754 -42.00 -7.63 4.04
CA PRO A 754 -40.66 -8.18 3.85
C PRO A 754 -39.54 -7.18 3.47
N GLN A 755 -38.30 -7.58 3.75
CA GLN A 755 -37.09 -7.05 3.10
C GLN A 755 -36.98 -7.53 1.63
N PRO A 756 -36.40 -6.73 0.73
CA PRO A 756 -35.83 -7.22 -0.53
C PRO A 756 -34.31 -7.41 -0.40
N GLN A 757 -33.84 -8.65 -0.50
CA GLN A 757 -32.49 -8.90 -1.02
C GLN A 757 -32.56 -8.92 -2.54
N HIS A 758 -31.63 -8.26 -3.24
CA HIS A 758 -31.28 -8.66 -4.60
C HIS A 758 -29.81 -8.39 -4.90
N GLN A 759 -29.17 -9.42 -5.45
CA GLN A 759 -27.79 -9.41 -5.93
C GLN A 759 -27.66 -8.59 -7.22
N ARG A 760 -26.60 -7.79 -7.35
CA ARG A 760 -25.71 -7.78 -8.53
C ARG A 760 -24.40 -7.07 -8.27
#